data_AF-A0A7L3THS0-F1
#
_entry.id   AF-A0A7L3THS0-F1
#
_cell.length_a   1.000
_cell.length_b   1.000
_cell.length_c   1.000
_cell.angle_alpha   90.00
_cell.angle_beta   90.00
_cell.angle_gamma   90.00
#
_symmetry.space_group_name_H-M   'P 1'
#
loop_
_entity.id
_entity.type
_entity.pdbx_description
1 polymer ?
#
loop_
_entity_poly.entity_id
_entity_poly.type
_entity_poly.pdbx_seq_one_letter_code
_entity_poly.pdbx_strand_id
1 'polypeptide(L)'
;GNMSFSCLEPRVVPVTFLNSGSYLALPGTSGQDEIFISFQFRTWNKEGLLLSSKLHQASGGFLLYLNDGKVKISLHKPGKALNDITAGAGLNNGQWHSVSFSAKRNRISVIVDNDVMSSSHASIPLQIYSGDAFYFGGCPSSGNISQCNTSFGGFQGCMRLISIGNKAVDMISVQQNVFGNFSDLQIDLCGIIDRCLPNYCEHGGECSQSWNSFYCNCASTGYKGATCHYPIYEQSCEAYKHRGNASGFYNIDSDGSGPLRPFLVYCNMTDTTWTIIQHNNTNLTRVKSANRENPHTVFFKYSASLDQLQATINRAEHCEQELAYHCKKSRLLDKQDGMPLSWWIGRTNETQTYWGGSLPAVQKCTCGLEGSCIDSQHYCNCDADRDEWTNDTGFLSYKEHLPVTEIVITDTNRPNSEAGYKLGPLLCRGDRTFWNSASFNTEASYLHFPTFHGELSADVSFFFKTTASSGVFLENLGIQDFIRIELHSPSEVIFSFDVGNGPSEVTVQSLTSLNDNQWHFVKAERNIKEASLQVDHLPQRSHGAPPDGHIRLQLNSQLFVGGTASRQKGFLGCIRSLQLNGMALDLEERAKITPGVEPGCPGHCSSYGNLCHNGGKCREKYSGFSCDCTFSAYAGPFCKKGKQISVYFRTGTSVTYNFQEYYTLAKNSSSHASSFYADMTLSKEVITFAFRTTRTPSLLLYVSSFYKEYLSVILTRNGDLQIRYKLDSHQDPDVFSINTKNMADGQLQHVKINREEEMIFVEVNQNERMNFILSSGTEFNAIKSLTLGKILENSDIDEETMKANSQGFIGCLSSVQFNHIAPLKAALHHSSSAPIIVKGRFTESNCGTLTGADSTSSETTHSFADYSGPIDEGEPLANAIRSDSAIIGGVIAVLIFILLCITAVAVRVYKKKGIYSKNEAKGSENEDSAESALKSELSMQNTANENQKEYFF
;
A
#
# COMPACT_ATOMS: atom_id res chain seq x y z
N GLY A 1 56.92 15.85 -59.56
CA GLY A 1 55.49 15.76 -59.18
C GLY A 1 55.38 14.75 -58.06
N ASN A 2 54.68 15.09 -56.97
CA ASN A 2 54.52 14.20 -55.83
C ASN A 2 53.11 13.57 -55.92
N MET A 3 53.03 12.27 -56.14
CA MET A 3 51.76 11.52 -56.09
C MET A 3 51.50 11.10 -54.65
N SER A 4 50.38 11.56 -54.08
CA SER A 4 49.89 11.07 -52.77
C SER A 4 48.91 9.92 -52.99
N PHE A 5 49.19 8.76 -52.42
CA PHE A 5 48.21 7.67 -52.29
C PHE A 5 47.46 7.88 -50.97
N SER A 6 46.14 8.10 -51.05
CA SER A 6 45.25 8.04 -49.89
C SER A 6 44.52 6.70 -49.87
N CYS A 7 44.56 6.01 -48.74
CA CYS A 7 43.61 4.93 -48.46
C CYS A 7 42.29 5.58 -48.04
N LEU A 8 41.29 5.54 -48.92
CA LEU A 8 39.91 5.81 -48.53
C LEU A 8 39.39 4.56 -47.82
N GLU A 9 39.04 4.68 -46.55
CA GLU A 9 38.30 3.62 -45.87
C GLU A 9 36.96 3.38 -46.59
N PRO A 10 36.58 2.13 -46.88
CA PRO A 10 35.32 1.83 -47.54
C PRO A 10 34.14 2.26 -46.67
N ARG A 11 33.23 3.06 -47.25
CA ARG A 11 32.03 3.54 -46.56
C ARG A 11 31.12 2.36 -46.22
N VAL A 12 30.90 2.13 -44.92
CA VAL A 12 30.00 1.07 -44.45
C VAL A 12 28.56 1.56 -44.49
N VAL A 13 27.79 1.08 -45.46
CA VAL A 13 26.37 1.42 -45.64
C VAL A 13 25.51 0.37 -44.91
N PRO A 14 24.84 0.72 -43.80
CA PRO A 14 23.93 -0.20 -43.12
C PRO A 14 22.58 -0.27 -43.84
N VAL A 15 21.82 -1.31 -43.54
CA VAL A 15 20.43 -1.48 -43.97
C VAL A 15 19.55 -1.84 -42.78
N THR A 16 18.39 -1.22 -42.66
CA THR A 16 17.37 -1.51 -41.63
C THR A 16 16.24 -2.33 -42.22
N PHE A 17 15.90 -3.43 -41.55
CA PHE A 17 14.72 -4.26 -41.79
C PHE A 17 13.59 -3.76 -40.87
N LEU A 18 12.57 -3.12 -41.46
CA LEU A 18 11.56 -2.34 -40.75
C LEU A 18 10.46 -3.21 -40.12
N ASN A 19 10.07 -4.29 -40.80
CA ASN A 19 8.99 -5.17 -40.39
C ASN A 19 9.36 -6.64 -40.60
N SER A 20 8.56 -7.56 -40.08
CA SER A 20 8.82 -9.01 -40.19
C SER A 20 8.72 -9.57 -41.62
N GLY A 21 8.21 -8.79 -42.58
CA GLY A 21 8.18 -9.11 -44.00
C GLY A 21 9.33 -8.51 -44.81
N SER A 22 10.14 -7.63 -44.20
CA SER A 22 11.31 -7.03 -44.84
C SER A 22 12.32 -8.09 -45.28
N TYR A 23 12.83 -7.99 -46.50
CA TYR A 23 13.85 -8.93 -46.99
C TYR A 23 14.83 -8.27 -47.96
N LEU A 24 16.04 -8.84 -48.02
CA LEU A 24 17.06 -8.56 -49.02
C LEU A 24 17.43 -9.87 -49.73
N ALA A 25 17.10 -9.98 -51.01
CA ALA A 25 17.43 -11.11 -51.87
C ALA A 25 18.67 -10.80 -52.71
N LEU A 26 19.74 -11.55 -52.52
CA LEU A 26 21.01 -11.41 -53.24
C LEU A 26 21.29 -12.66 -54.08
N PRO A 27 21.83 -12.51 -55.31
CA PRO A 27 22.15 -13.64 -56.16
C PRO A 27 23.32 -14.46 -55.59
N GLY A 28 23.18 -15.78 -55.64
CA GLY A 28 24.22 -16.76 -55.30
C GLY A 28 24.89 -17.35 -56.54
N THR A 29 26.00 -18.04 -56.34
CA THR A 29 26.63 -18.84 -57.41
C THR A 29 26.26 -20.31 -57.21
N SER A 30 25.40 -20.83 -58.07
CA SER A 30 24.87 -22.20 -57.97
C SER A 30 25.96 -23.25 -58.17
N GLY A 31 25.94 -24.32 -57.36
CA GLY A 31 26.79 -25.49 -57.55
C GLY A 31 28.22 -25.42 -56.96
N GLN A 32 28.57 -24.35 -56.24
CA GLN A 32 29.84 -24.30 -55.48
C GLN A 32 29.81 -25.25 -54.27
N ASP A 33 30.94 -25.91 -53.97
CA ASP A 33 31.12 -26.85 -52.84
C ASP A 33 31.44 -26.17 -51.50
N GLU A 34 31.48 -24.84 -51.50
CA GLU A 34 31.74 -23.97 -50.36
C GLU A 34 30.78 -22.77 -50.36
N ILE A 35 30.09 -22.56 -49.25
CA ILE A 35 29.30 -21.37 -48.96
C ILE A 35 30.04 -20.64 -47.84
N PHE A 36 30.40 -19.38 -48.06
CA PHE A 36 30.95 -18.50 -47.03
C PHE A 36 30.15 -17.20 -47.05
N ILE A 37 29.52 -16.86 -45.93
CA ILE A 37 28.71 -15.65 -45.78
C ILE A 37 29.10 -14.99 -44.48
N SER A 38 29.40 -13.70 -44.53
CA SER A 38 29.62 -12.91 -43.32
C SER A 38 28.79 -11.64 -43.34
N PHE A 39 28.33 -11.21 -42.17
CA PHE A 39 27.62 -9.95 -41.99
C PHE A 39 27.70 -9.52 -40.53
N GLN A 40 27.43 -8.25 -40.26
CA GLN A 40 27.14 -7.77 -38.92
C GLN A 40 25.65 -7.48 -38.79
N PHE A 41 25.07 -7.79 -37.64
CA PHE A 41 23.70 -7.43 -37.31
C PHE A 41 23.62 -6.77 -35.92
N ARG A 42 22.57 -5.96 -35.71
CA ARG A 42 22.16 -5.54 -34.37
C ARG A 42 20.65 -5.46 -34.28
N THR A 43 20.09 -5.87 -33.14
CA THR A 43 18.64 -5.89 -32.88
C THR A 43 18.36 -5.85 -31.37
N TRP A 44 17.13 -5.52 -31.01
CA TRP A 44 16.56 -5.71 -29.67
C TRP A 44 15.71 -6.99 -29.58
N ASN A 45 15.28 -7.54 -30.71
CA ASN A 45 14.42 -8.72 -30.73
C ASN A 45 15.22 -9.97 -30.33
N LYS A 46 14.62 -10.82 -29.50
CA LYS A 46 15.19 -12.12 -29.11
C LYS A 46 15.14 -13.17 -30.23
N GLU A 47 14.24 -12.97 -31.20
CA GLU A 47 13.99 -13.90 -32.29
C GLU A 47 13.92 -13.18 -33.65
N GLY A 48 14.24 -13.89 -34.73
CA GLY A 48 14.07 -13.40 -36.10
C GLY A 48 14.95 -14.12 -37.13
N LEU A 49 14.45 -14.28 -38.35
CA LEU A 49 15.19 -14.92 -39.44
C LEU A 49 16.32 -14.02 -39.97
N LEU A 50 17.59 -14.42 -39.79
CA LEU A 50 18.74 -13.63 -40.27
C LEU A 50 19.05 -13.91 -41.73
N LEU A 51 19.12 -15.19 -42.12
CA LEU A 51 19.52 -15.61 -43.46
C LEU A 51 18.87 -16.95 -43.81
N SER A 52 18.43 -17.11 -45.07
CA SER A 52 17.96 -18.38 -45.60
C SER A 52 18.39 -18.59 -47.05
N SER A 53 18.52 -19.86 -47.45
CA SER A 53 18.76 -20.23 -48.85
C SER A 53 18.35 -21.69 -49.13
N LYS A 54 17.95 -21.95 -50.37
CA LYS A 54 17.74 -23.31 -50.90
C LYS A 54 19.05 -23.86 -51.43
N LEU A 55 19.35 -25.11 -51.15
CA LEU A 55 20.55 -25.78 -51.66
C LEU A 55 20.27 -26.43 -53.02
N HIS A 56 21.30 -26.55 -53.86
CA HIS A 56 21.20 -27.13 -55.21
C HIS A 56 20.87 -28.65 -55.17
N GLN A 57 20.20 -29.16 -56.23
CA GLN A 57 19.91 -30.60 -56.46
C GLN A 57 19.19 -31.35 -55.30
N ALA A 58 18.08 -30.83 -54.79
CA ALA A 58 17.26 -31.48 -53.75
C ALA A 58 17.99 -31.77 -52.41
N SER A 59 19.09 -31.04 -52.15
CA SER A 59 19.88 -31.13 -50.92
C SER A 59 19.20 -30.49 -49.70
N GLY A 60 18.03 -29.87 -49.89
CA GLY A 60 17.28 -29.19 -48.84
C GLY A 60 17.50 -27.67 -48.85
N GLY A 61 17.48 -27.06 -47.67
CA GLY A 61 17.77 -25.64 -47.45
C GLY A 61 18.32 -25.41 -46.05
N PHE A 62 18.80 -24.19 -45.77
CA PHE A 62 19.22 -23.80 -44.43
C PHE A 62 18.54 -22.51 -43.97
N LEU A 63 18.35 -22.41 -42.67
CA LEU A 63 17.81 -21.25 -41.96
C LEU A 63 18.79 -20.87 -40.87
N LEU A 64 19.31 -19.65 -40.93
CA LEU A 64 20.10 -19.02 -39.86
C LEU A 64 19.20 -17.98 -39.20
N TYR A 65 18.95 -18.14 -37.91
CA TYR A 65 17.96 -17.33 -37.20
C TYR A 65 18.42 -17.03 -35.78
N LEU A 66 17.88 -15.98 -35.20
CA LEU A 66 18.05 -15.64 -33.79
C LEU A 66 16.94 -16.33 -32.99
N ASN A 67 17.29 -16.93 -31.84
CA ASN A 67 16.33 -17.50 -30.91
C ASN A 67 16.89 -17.39 -29.48
N ASP A 68 16.11 -16.75 -28.59
CA ASP A 68 16.51 -16.41 -27.22
C ASP A 68 17.87 -15.70 -27.14
N GLY A 69 18.11 -14.77 -28.09
CA GLY A 69 19.36 -14.01 -28.17
C GLY A 69 20.59 -14.82 -28.59
N LYS A 70 20.40 -16.03 -29.15
CA LYS A 70 21.46 -16.90 -29.67
C LYS A 70 21.26 -17.14 -31.17
N VAL A 71 22.34 -17.20 -31.94
CA VAL A 71 22.25 -17.55 -33.37
C VAL A 71 22.13 -19.07 -33.49
N LYS A 72 21.09 -19.53 -34.17
CA LYS A 72 20.83 -20.94 -34.47
C LYS A 72 20.82 -21.18 -35.96
N ILE A 73 21.32 -22.34 -36.38
CA ILE A 73 21.18 -22.81 -37.76
C ILE A 73 20.45 -24.13 -37.82
N SER A 74 19.45 -24.20 -38.69
CA SER A 74 18.67 -25.40 -38.99
C SER A 74 18.80 -25.78 -40.46
N LEU A 75 18.89 -27.09 -40.73
CA LEU A 75 18.94 -27.65 -42.08
C LEU A 75 17.66 -28.41 -42.35
N HIS A 76 16.93 -28.01 -43.39
CA HIS A 76 15.68 -28.65 -43.77
C HIS A 76 15.88 -29.58 -44.98
N LYS A 77 15.63 -30.89 -44.80
CA LYS A 77 15.52 -31.87 -45.89
C LYS A 77 14.21 -32.66 -45.73
N PRO A 78 13.45 -32.97 -46.80
CA PRO A 78 12.28 -33.83 -46.69
C PRO A 78 12.66 -35.21 -46.11
N GLY A 79 12.08 -35.56 -44.95
CA GLY A 79 12.16 -36.88 -44.33
C GLY A 79 13.21 -37.10 -43.23
N LYS A 80 14.04 -36.10 -42.85
CA LYS A 80 14.97 -36.20 -41.70
C LYS A 80 15.12 -34.86 -40.97
N ALA A 81 14.94 -34.85 -39.65
CA ALA A 81 15.29 -33.73 -38.79
C ALA A 81 16.78 -33.80 -38.39
N LEU A 82 17.51 -32.70 -38.54
CA LEU A 82 18.87 -32.52 -38.04
C LEU A 82 18.82 -31.62 -36.79
N ASN A 83 19.75 -31.84 -35.85
CA ASN A 83 19.86 -30.99 -34.65
C ASN A 83 20.42 -29.61 -35.02
N ASP A 84 19.82 -28.57 -34.46
CA ASP A 84 20.26 -27.20 -34.67
C ASP A 84 21.61 -26.93 -33.99
N ILE A 85 22.47 -26.15 -34.65
CA ILE A 85 23.72 -25.66 -34.07
C ILE A 85 23.44 -24.28 -33.48
N THR A 86 23.88 -24.03 -32.24
CA THR A 86 23.65 -22.75 -31.53
C THR A 86 24.99 -22.08 -31.19
N ALA A 87 25.15 -20.80 -31.49
CA ALA A 87 26.34 -20.00 -31.20
C ALA A 87 26.01 -18.62 -30.59
N GLY A 88 26.87 -18.13 -29.71
CA GLY A 88 26.72 -16.85 -29.00
C GLY A 88 25.63 -16.83 -27.92
N ALA A 89 25.51 -15.70 -27.21
CA ALA A 89 24.49 -15.45 -26.20
C ALA A 89 24.28 -13.94 -26.01
N GLY A 90 23.03 -13.52 -25.74
CA GLY A 90 22.70 -12.11 -25.46
C GLY A 90 22.92 -11.18 -26.65
N LEU A 91 22.79 -11.68 -27.88
CA LEU A 91 23.08 -10.95 -29.12
C LEU A 91 22.00 -9.92 -29.51
N ASN A 92 20.97 -9.79 -28.68
CA ASN A 92 19.86 -8.84 -28.84
C ASN A 92 20.02 -7.62 -27.90
N ASN A 93 21.25 -7.13 -27.74
CA ASN A 93 21.64 -6.04 -26.84
C ASN A 93 21.76 -4.67 -27.54
N GLY A 94 21.30 -4.55 -28.79
CA GLY A 94 21.41 -3.32 -29.59
C GLY A 94 22.82 -2.98 -30.07
N GLN A 95 23.83 -3.80 -29.79
CA GLN A 95 25.20 -3.66 -30.29
C GLN A 95 25.42 -4.47 -31.58
N TRP A 96 26.43 -4.10 -32.34
CA TRP A 96 26.81 -4.80 -33.57
C TRP A 96 27.53 -6.10 -33.25
N HIS A 97 26.97 -7.22 -33.69
CA HIS A 97 27.55 -8.55 -33.62
C HIS A 97 27.93 -9.04 -35.01
N SER A 98 29.11 -9.64 -35.15
CA SER A 98 29.53 -10.25 -36.43
C SER A 98 29.16 -11.72 -36.48
N VAL A 99 28.64 -12.17 -37.61
CA VAL A 99 28.32 -13.57 -37.87
C VAL A 99 29.03 -14.02 -39.13
N SER A 100 29.81 -15.09 -39.01
CA SER A 100 30.44 -15.76 -40.14
C SER A 100 29.91 -17.19 -40.22
N PHE A 101 29.19 -17.48 -41.30
CA PHE A 101 28.68 -18.80 -41.63
C PHE A 101 29.52 -19.41 -42.75
N SER A 102 30.01 -20.61 -42.53
CA SER A 102 30.68 -21.39 -43.58
C SER A 102 30.19 -22.82 -43.64
N ALA A 103 29.83 -23.27 -44.83
CA ALA A 103 29.47 -24.64 -45.12
C ALA A 103 30.36 -25.17 -46.25
N LYS A 104 31.17 -26.19 -45.95
CA LYS A 104 32.09 -26.80 -46.91
C LYS A 104 31.94 -28.30 -46.87
N ARG A 105 31.56 -28.90 -48.00
CA ARG A 105 31.29 -30.34 -48.12
C ARG A 105 30.30 -30.85 -47.08
N ASN A 106 30.79 -31.48 -46.01
CA ASN A 106 30.03 -32.10 -44.94
C ASN A 106 30.18 -31.38 -43.58
N ARG A 107 30.80 -30.20 -43.55
CA ARG A 107 31.03 -29.42 -42.33
C ARG A 107 30.33 -28.08 -42.40
N ILE A 108 29.61 -27.75 -41.33
CA ILE A 108 29.08 -26.40 -41.09
C ILE A 108 29.78 -25.82 -39.86
N SER A 109 30.09 -24.53 -39.94
CA SER A 109 30.52 -23.73 -38.81
C SER A 109 29.86 -22.36 -38.79
N VAL A 110 29.48 -21.94 -37.59
CA VAL A 110 29.01 -20.58 -37.29
C VAL A 110 29.95 -20.00 -36.25
N ILE A 111 30.48 -18.81 -36.54
CA ILE A 111 31.34 -18.03 -35.65
C ILE A 111 30.64 -16.71 -35.38
N VAL A 112 30.53 -16.35 -34.10
CA VAL A 112 29.98 -15.07 -33.65
C VAL A 112 31.11 -14.25 -33.03
N ASP A 113 31.17 -12.95 -33.32
CA ASP A 113 32.14 -11.98 -32.78
C ASP A 113 33.62 -12.37 -32.91
N ASN A 114 33.94 -13.15 -33.94
CA ASN A 114 35.26 -13.74 -34.18
C ASN A 114 35.80 -14.57 -33.00
N ASP A 115 34.94 -15.00 -32.08
CA ASP A 115 35.30 -15.89 -30.99
C ASP A 115 35.36 -17.33 -31.51
N VAL A 116 36.57 -17.74 -31.88
CA VAL A 116 36.86 -19.09 -32.37
C VAL A 116 36.76 -20.14 -31.25
N MET A 117 36.74 -19.74 -29.97
CA MET A 117 36.59 -20.69 -28.86
C MET A 117 35.13 -21.08 -28.60
N SER A 118 34.17 -20.22 -28.97
CA SER A 118 32.73 -20.50 -28.93
C SER A 118 32.15 -20.89 -30.30
N SER A 119 33.01 -21.15 -31.29
CA SER A 119 32.57 -21.56 -32.63
C SER A 119 31.88 -22.91 -32.60
N SER A 120 30.70 -22.96 -33.22
CA SER A 120 29.87 -24.16 -33.19
C SER A 120 29.95 -24.88 -34.52
N HIS A 121 30.32 -26.16 -34.47
CA HIS A 121 30.59 -26.99 -35.64
C HIS A 121 29.70 -28.23 -35.66
N ALA A 122 29.21 -28.61 -36.83
CA ALA A 122 28.57 -29.92 -37.02
C ALA A 122 29.07 -30.60 -38.28
N SER A 123 29.17 -31.93 -38.21
CA SER A 123 29.44 -32.79 -39.36
C SER A 123 28.13 -33.42 -39.82
N ILE A 124 27.79 -33.26 -41.09
CA ILE A 124 26.48 -33.60 -41.64
C ILE A 124 26.66 -34.72 -42.67
N PRO A 125 25.77 -35.72 -42.72
CA PRO A 125 25.87 -36.81 -43.70
C PRO A 125 25.47 -36.41 -45.13
N LEU A 126 25.57 -35.13 -45.49
CA LEU A 126 25.16 -34.57 -46.79
C LEU A 126 26.26 -33.67 -47.38
N GLN A 127 26.39 -33.67 -48.71
CA GLN A 127 27.22 -32.69 -49.42
C GLN A 127 26.39 -31.44 -49.70
N ILE A 128 26.89 -30.29 -49.26
CA ILE A 128 26.22 -29.00 -49.38
C ILE A 128 26.72 -28.30 -50.66
N TYR A 129 25.79 -27.96 -51.55
CA TYR A 129 26.05 -27.17 -52.75
C TYR A 129 25.26 -25.86 -52.70
N SER A 130 25.96 -24.74 -52.96
CA SER A 130 25.37 -23.41 -52.98
C SER A 130 24.19 -23.30 -53.95
N GLY A 131 23.13 -22.59 -53.55
CA GLY A 131 21.97 -22.32 -54.39
C GLY A 131 22.04 -21.01 -55.17
N ASP A 132 20.91 -20.64 -55.76
CA ASP A 132 20.80 -19.53 -56.71
C ASP A 132 20.60 -18.17 -56.03
N ALA A 133 20.12 -18.14 -54.78
CA ALA A 133 19.82 -16.91 -54.06
C ALA A 133 19.98 -17.05 -52.54
N PHE A 134 20.37 -15.95 -51.90
CA PHE A 134 20.45 -15.80 -50.45
C PHE A 134 19.46 -14.72 -50.00
N TYR A 135 18.61 -15.03 -49.04
CA TYR A 135 17.61 -14.12 -48.49
C TYR A 135 18.00 -13.71 -47.09
N PHE A 136 18.26 -12.42 -46.88
CA PHE A 136 18.54 -11.84 -45.58
C PHE A 136 17.26 -11.22 -45.00
N GLY A 137 17.08 -11.37 -43.69
CA GLY A 137 16.01 -10.79 -42.89
C GLY A 137 14.62 -11.40 -43.06
N GLY A 138 14.25 -11.81 -44.26
CA GLY A 138 12.93 -12.38 -44.55
C GLY A 138 12.91 -13.05 -45.92
N CYS A 139 11.73 -13.44 -46.40
CA CYS A 139 11.55 -14.03 -47.72
C CYS A 139 10.29 -13.48 -48.42
N PRO A 140 10.23 -13.50 -49.76
CA PRO A 140 9.05 -13.05 -50.51
C PRO A 140 7.82 -13.94 -50.26
N SER A 141 6.66 -13.33 -50.03
CA SER A 141 5.37 -14.03 -49.82
C SER A 141 4.77 -14.64 -51.11
N SER A 142 5.20 -14.18 -52.28
CA SER A 142 4.68 -14.59 -53.60
C SER A 142 5.53 -15.68 -54.23
N GLY A 143 5.29 -16.93 -53.82
CA GLY A 143 5.83 -18.14 -54.45
C GLY A 143 5.65 -19.36 -53.56
N ASN A 144 5.61 -20.57 -54.14
CA ASN A 144 5.63 -21.85 -53.41
C ASN A 144 6.97 -22.05 -52.64
N ILE A 145 7.27 -21.17 -51.70
CA ILE A 145 8.43 -21.22 -50.80
C ILE A 145 7.89 -21.49 -49.40
N SER A 146 7.34 -22.69 -49.20
CA SER A 146 6.88 -23.22 -47.90
C SER A 146 8.00 -23.40 -46.85
N GLN A 147 9.21 -22.91 -47.12
CA GLN A 147 10.45 -23.17 -46.38
C GLN A 147 10.93 -21.98 -45.53
N CYS A 148 10.38 -20.76 -45.73
CA CYS A 148 10.62 -19.61 -44.83
C CYS A 148 9.52 -19.43 -43.79
N ASN A 149 8.61 -20.41 -43.65
CA ASN A 149 7.52 -20.36 -42.67
C ASN A 149 8.06 -20.72 -41.28
N THR A 150 8.78 -19.79 -40.66
CA THR A 150 9.27 -19.92 -39.28
C THR A 150 8.21 -19.42 -38.31
N SER A 151 8.11 -20.04 -37.14
CA SER A 151 7.17 -19.61 -36.09
C SER A 151 7.46 -18.20 -35.54
N PHE A 152 8.64 -17.65 -35.81
CA PHE A 152 9.18 -16.42 -35.22
C PHE A 152 9.33 -15.23 -36.19
N GLY A 153 8.74 -15.28 -37.39
CA GLY A 153 8.75 -14.16 -38.35
C GLY A 153 10.13 -13.75 -38.89
N GLY A 154 10.17 -12.72 -39.74
CA GLY A 154 11.41 -12.13 -40.25
C GLY A 154 12.14 -11.23 -39.23
N PHE A 155 13.42 -11.01 -39.44
CA PHE A 155 14.27 -10.15 -38.63
C PHE A 155 13.89 -8.68 -38.77
N GLN A 156 13.84 -8.01 -37.62
CA GLN A 156 13.79 -6.55 -37.51
C GLN A 156 15.05 -6.08 -36.81
N GLY A 157 15.73 -5.09 -37.38
CA GLY A 157 17.04 -4.66 -36.93
C GLY A 157 17.88 -4.16 -38.09
N CYS A 158 19.17 -4.04 -37.87
CA CYS A 158 20.08 -3.57 -38.90
C CYS A 158 21.09 -4.63 -39.29
N MET A 159 21.50 -4.63 -40.55
CA MET A 159 22.65 -5.37 -41.04
C MET A 159 23.65 -4.46 -41.75
N ARG A 160 24.93 -4.83 -41.74
CA ARG A 160 25.99 -4.17 -42.52
C ARG A 160 27.12 -5.15 -42.82
N LEU A 161 28.07 -4.73 -43.64
CA LEU A 161 29.25 -5.53 -44.00
C LEU A 161 28.88 -6.93 -44.54
N ILE A 162 27.81 -7.00 -45.34
CA ILE A 162 27.35 -8.27 -45.93
C ILE A 162 28.34 -8.71 -47.00
N SER A 163 28.82 -9.95 -46.91
CA SER A 163 29.71 -10.57 -47.90
C SER A 163 29.21 -11.95 -48.30
N ILE A 164 29.33 -12.28 -49.59
CA ILE A 164 29.03 -13.61 -50.15
C ILE A 164 30.29 -14.11 -50.85
N GLY A 165 30.84 -15.23 -50.38
CA GLY A 165 32.19 -15.66 -50.71
C GLY A 165 33.20 -14.58 -50.29
N ASN A 166 34.13 -14.26 -51.20
CA ASN A 166 35.14 -13.21 -50.98
C ASN A 166 34.71 -11.83 -51.52
N LYS A 167 33.41 -11.62 -51.81
CA LYS A 167 32.89 -10.36 -52.36
C LYS A 167 32.00 -9.66 -51.35
N ALA A 168 32.34 -8.42 -51.02
CA ALA A 168 31.47 -7.52 -50.28
C ALA A 168 30.30 -7.07 -51.15
N VAL A 169 29.10 -7.00 -50.57
CA VAL A 169 27.89 -6.53 -51.24
C VAL A 169 27.87 -5.01 -51.21
N ASP A 170 27.78 -4.39 -52.37
CA ASP A 170 27.59 -2.94 -52.49
C ASP A 170 26.11 -2.57 -52.34
N MET A 171 25.75 -2.02 -51.18
CA MET A 171 24.38 -1.61 -50.87
C MET A 171 23.89 -0.42 -51.72
N ILE A 172 24.81 0.38 -52.28
CA ILE A 172 24.42 1.49 -53.17
C ILE A 172 23.88 0.93 -54.49
N SER A 173 24.55 -0.09 -55.04
CA SER A 173 24.05 -0.83 -56.21
C SER A 173 22.71 -1.54 -55.95
N VAL A 174 22.48 -2.02 -54.73
CA VAL A 174 21.18 -2.57 -54.30
C VAL A 174 20.11 -1.48 -54.30
N GLN A 175 20.38 -0.32 -53.70
CA GLN A 175 19.45 0.81 -53.65
C GLN A 175 19.07 1.32 -55.05
N GLN A 176 19.99 1.26 -56.00
CA GLN A 176 19.77 1.65 -57.41
C GLN A 176 19.06 0.55 -58.23
N ASN A 177 18.65 -0.57 -57.61
CA ASN A 177 18.06 -1.74 -58.27
C ASN A 177 18.95 -2.34 -59.38
N VAL A 178 20.27 -2.15 -59.29
CA VAL A 178 21.24 -2.73 -60.24
C VAL A 178 21.62 -4.15 -59.82
N PHE A 179 21.56 -4.45 -58.52
CA PHE A 179 21.98 -5.72 -57.95
C PHE A 179 21.04 -6.18 -56.83
N GLY A 180 20.47 -7.39 -56.94
CA GLY A 180 19.56 -7.95 -55.93
C GLY A 180 18.12 -7.40 -56.01
N ASN A 181 17.29 -7.82 -55.07
CA ASN A 181 15.90 -7.38 -54.91
C ASN A 181 15.57 -7.23 -53.41
N PHE A 182 14.71 -6.29 -53.03
CA PHE A 182 14.38 -6.06 -51.62
C PHE A 182 12.95 -5.54 -51.42
N SER A 183 12.45 -5.65 -50.19
CA SER A 183 11.16 -5.09 -49.76
C SER A 183 11.30 -4.48 -48.37
N ASP A 184 10.69 -3.30 -48.16
CA ASP A 184 10.61 -2.59 -46.89
C ASP A 184 11.96 -2.45 -46.15
N LEU A 185 12.99 -2.02 -46.88
CA LEU A 185 14.32 -1.74 -46.33
C LEU A 185 14.62 -0.23 -46.34
N GLN A 186 15.28 0.23 -45.29
CA GLN A 186 15.89 1.56 -45.26
C GLN A 186 17.41 1.43 -45.39
N ILE A 187 17.97 1.90 -46.50
CA ILE A 187 19.41 1.81 -46.82
C ILE A 187 20.11 3.10 -46.39
N ASP A 188 21.37 3.00 -45.94
CA ASP A 188 22.24 4.09 -45.43
C ASP A 188 21.84 4.63 -44.06
N LEU A 189 20.82 4.06 -43.41
CA LEU A 189 20.45 4.36 -42.03
C LEU A 189 20.26 3.08 -41.22
N CYS A 190 20.68 3.12 -39.96
CA CYS A 190 20.30 2.12 -38.97
C CYS A 190 19.39 2.75 -37.89
N GLY A 191 18.08 2.60 -38.05
CA GLY A 191 17.04 3.27 -37.27
C GLY A 191 16.57 2.51 -36.02
N ILE A 192 17.43 1.76 -35.32
CA ILE A 192 17.05 1.09 -34.07
C ILE A 192 16.93 2.12 -32.94
N ILE A 193 15.82 2.10 -32.20
CA ILE A 193 15.54 3.01 -31.09
C ILE A 193 15.74 2.27 -29.77
N ASP A 194 16.52 2.85 -28.85
CA ASP A 194 16.61 2.36 -27.47
C ASP A 194 15.45 2.92 -26.65
N ARG A 195 14.47 2.07 -26.35
CA ARG A 195 13.26 2.39 -25.58
C ARG A 195 13.43 2.23 -24.07
N CYS A 196 14.57 1.71 -23.63
CA CYS A 196 14.93 1.64 -22.21
C CYS A 196 15.84 2.80 -21.77
N LEU A 197 16.16 3.74 -22.66
CA LEU A 197 16.94 4.94 -22.37
C LEU A 197 16.19 6.21 -22.83
N PRO A 198 15.73 7.08 -21.91
CA PRO A 198 15.77 6.91 -20.44
C PRO A 198 14.91 5.72 -19.97
N ASN A 199 15.20 5.19 -18.79
CA ASN A 199 14.43 4.08 -18.23
C ASN A 199 13.08 4.60 -17.72
N TYR A 200 11.99 4.18 -18.36
CA TYR A 200 10.62 4.52 -17.98
C TYR A 200 9.99 3.52 -17.00
N CYS A 201 10.72 2.49 -16.59
CA CYS A 201 10.30 1.61 -15.51
C CYS A 201 10.59 2.28 -14.18
N GLU A 202 9.53 2.73 -13.52
CA GLU A 202 9.58 3.46 -12.27
C GLU A 202 9.94 2.55 -11.09
N HIS A 203 10.25 3.16 -9.93
CA HIS A 203 10.51 2.48 -8.66
C HIS A 203 11.61 1.39 -8.71
N GLY A 204 12.55 1.50 -9.66
CA GLY A 204 13.65 0.56 -9.85
C GLY A 204 13.26 -0.70 -10.63
N GLY A 205 12.18 -0.66 -11.40
CA GLY A 205 11.81 -1.73 -12.33
C GLY A 205 12.89 -1.99 -13.39
N GLU A 206 13.08 -3.26 -13.72
CA GLU A 206 14.04 -3.67 -14.75
C GLU A 206 13.40 -3.55 -16.15
N CYS A 207 14.05 -2.80 -17.04
CA CYS A 207 13.57 -2.58 -18.40
C CYS A 207 14.13 -3.62 -19.37
N SER A 208 13.25 -4.18 -20.18
CA SER A 208 13.60 -4.97 -21.37
C SER A 208 12.85 -4.43 -22.59
N GLN A 209 13.35 -4.69 -23.79
CA GLN A 209 12.77 -4.09 -25.01
C GLN A 209 12.77 -5.02 -26.22
N SER A 210 11.90 -4.68 -27.16
CA SER A 210 11.78 -5.24 -28.51
C SER A 210 11.87 -4.10 -29.53
N TRP A 211 11.73 -4.45 -30.81
CA TRP A 211 11.71 -3.49 -31.91
C TRP A 211 10.64 -2.39 -31.77
N ASN A 212 9.47 -2.72 -31.22
CA ASN A 212 8.29 -1.85 -31.18
C ASN A 212 7.82 -1.48 -29.76
N SER A 213 8.45 -2.00 -28.71
CA SER A 213 7.96 -1.82 -27.34
C SER A 213 9.09 -2.00 -26.32
N PHE A 214 8.85 -1.52 -25.10
CA PHE A 214 9.57 -1.94 -23.91
C PHE A 214 8.61 -2.60 -22.90
N TYR A 215 9.19 -3.28 -21.91
CA TYR A 215 8.51 -4.03 -20.87
C TYR A 215 9.22 -3.82 -19.55
N CYS A 216 8.46 -3.55 -18.51
CA CYS A 216 8.98 -3.39 -17.16
C CYS A 216 8.72 -4.64 -16.33
N ASN A 217 9.77 -5.17 -15.74
CA ASN A 217 9.67 -6.17 -14.68
C ASN A 217 9.57 -5.44 -13.33
N CYS A 218 8.36 -5.42 -12.77
CA CYS A 218 8.09 -4.79 -11.48
C CYS A 218 8.29 -5.74 -10.29
N ALA A 219 8.76 -6.98 -10.51
CA ALA A 219 8.96 -7.94 -9.45
C ALA A 219 9.93 -7.39 -8.39
N SER A 220 9.53 -7.45 -7.11
CA SER A 220 10.29 -6.95 -5.96
C SER A 220 10.38 -5.43 -5.81
N THR A 221 9.63 -4.65 -6.59
CA THR A 221 9.58 -3.18 -6.42
C THR A 221 8.57 -2.75 -5.35
N GLY A 222 7.51 -3.55 -5.13
CA GLY A 222 6.33 -3.13 -4.38
C GLY A 222 5.27 -2.43 -5.24
N TYR A 223 5.53 -2.31 -6.54
CA TYR A 223 4.68 -1.64 -7.53
C TYR A 223 4.26 -2.56 -8.67
N LYS A 224 3.26 -2.14 -9.43
CA LYS A 224 2.67 -2.85 -10.57
C LYS A 224 2.25 -1.86 -11.68
N GLY A 225 1.72 -2.40 -12.78
CA GLY A 225 1.35 -1.63 -13.97
C GLY A 225 2.42 -1.71 -15.06
N ALA A 226 2.13 -1.20 -16.25
CA ALA A 226 3.02 -1.31 -17.41
C ALA A 226 4.38 -0.61 -17.21
N THR A 227 4.44 0.40 -16.35
CA THR A 227 5.64 1.18 -16.02
C THR A 227 6.06 1.08 -14.55
N CYS A 228 5.47 0.15 -13.78
CA CYS A 228 5.69 0.04 -12.34
C CYS A 228 5.34 1.30 -11.53
N HIS A 229 4.38 2.10 -12.01
CA HIS A 229 3.98 3.35 -11.37
C HIS A 229 3.11 3.12 -10.11
N TYR A 230 2.28 2.07 -10.09
CA TYR A 230 1.24 1.93 -9.07
C TYR A 230 1.64 1.09 -7.86
N PRO A 231 1.33 1.53 -6.63
CA PRO A 231 1.61 0.75 -5.44
C PRO A 231 0.71 -0.49 -5.34
N ILE A 232 1.27 -1.57 -4.80
CA ILE A 232 0.53 -2.81 -4.49
C ILE A 232 -0.15 -2.72 -3.12
N TYR A 233 0.43 -1.94 -2.20
CA TYR A 233 0.00 -1.84 -0.81
C TYR A 233 -0.82 -0.58 -0.54
N GLU A 234 -1.57 -0.59 0.55
CA GLU A 234 -2.37 0.57 0.95
C GLU A 234 -1.50 1.63 1.62
N GLN A 235 -1.97 2.88 1.59
CA GLN A 235 -1.18 4.01 2.08
C GLN A 235 -1.20 4.18 3.61
N SER A 236 -2.13 3.51 4.31
CA SER A 236 -2.26 3.62 5.76
C SER A 236 -2.95 2.41 6.39
N CYS A 237 -2.77 2.25 7.70
CA CYS A 237 -3.53 1.27 8.47
C CYS A 237 -5.05 1.56 8.46
N GLU A 238 -5.46 2.84 8.35
CA GLU A 238 -6.88 3.21 8.25
C GLU A 238 -7.48 2.68 6.93
N ALA A 239 -6.75 2.80 5.82
CA ALA A 239 -7.17 2.25 4.53
C ALA A 239 -7.36 0.72 4.60
N TYR A 240 -6.44 -0.01 5.25
CA TYR A 240 -6.60 -1.45 5.49
C TYR A 240 -7.83 -1.78 6.35
N LYS A 241 -8.07 -1.04 7.43
CA LYS A 241 -9.24 -1.22 8.29
C LYS A 241 -10.56 -1.11 7.52
N HIS A 242 -10.66 -0.14 6.61
CA HIS A 242 -11.86 0.08 5.81
C HIS A 242 -12.12 -1.00 4.75
N ARG A 243 -11.12 -1.82 4.43
CA ARG A 243 -11.30 -3.05 3.63
C ARG A 243 -11.74 -4.26 4.46
N GLY A 244 -11.87 -4.10 5.77
CA GLY A 244 -12.30 -5.14 6.70
C GLY A 244 -11.17 -5.96 7.30
N ASN A 245 -9.90 -5.56 7.11
CA ASN A 245 -8.72 -6.21 7.67
C ASN A 245 -8.65 -6.07 9.20
N ALA A 246 -7.97 -7.00 9.87
CA ALA A 246 -7.77 -7.03 11.32
C ALA A 246 -6.32 -6.65 11.71
N SER A 247 -6.05 -6.36 12.98
CA SER A 247 -4.71 -5.98 13.43
C SER A 247 -3.63 -6.96 13.01
N GLY A 248 -2.45 -6.46 12.62
CA GLY A 248 -1.36 -7.29 12.14
C GLY A 248 -0.22 -6.49 11.54
N PHE A 249 0.77 -7.18 10.98
CA PHE A 249 1.85 -6.55 10.22
C PHE A 249 1.42 -6.36 8.77
N TYR A 250 1.58 -5.13 8.27
CA TYR A 250 1.23 -4.74 6.91
C TYR A 250 2.36 -3.92 6.30
N ASN A 251 2.62 -4.12 5.01
CA ASN A 251 3.38 -3.14 4.25
C ASN A 251 2.44 -1.96 3.96
N ILE A 252 2.92 -0.74 4.17
CA ILE A 252 2.23 0.48 3.77
C ILE A 252 3.09 1.27 2.80
N ASP A 253 2.43 1.96 1.88
CA ASP A 253 3.04 2.86 0.90
C ASP A 253 2.53 4.29 1.14
N SER A 254 3.20 5.03 2.02
CA SER A 254 2.68 6.27 2.60
C SER A 254 2.48 7.43 1.60
N ASP A 255 3.18 7.40 0.47
CA ASP A 255 3.13 8.40 -0.60
C ASP A 255 2.55 7.86 -1.91
N GLY A 256 2.14 6.60 -1.97
CA GLY A 256 1.41 6.03 -3.10
C GLY A 256 2.30 5.88 -4.34
N SER A 257 1.98 6.58 -5.44
CA SER A 257 2.82 6.58 -6.65
C SER A 257 4.04 7.52 -6.54
N GLY A 258 4.33 8.01 -5.33
CA GLY A 258 5.53 8.77 -5.02
C GLY A 258 6.79 7.90 -4.95
N PRO A 259 7.98 8.50 -4.75
CA PRO A 259 9.26 7.82 -4.89
C PRO A 259 9.60 6.84 -3.74
N LEU A 260 8.87 6.82 -2.63
CA LEU A 260 9.25 6.05 -1.45
C LEU A 260 8.73 4.62 -1.54
N ARG A 261 9.62 3.64 -1.33
CA ARG A 261 9.21 2.23 -1.31
C ARG A 261 8.26 1.92 -0.15
N PRO A 262 7.42 0.88 -0.28
CA PRO A 262 6.63 0.36 0.82
C PRO A 262 7.50 -0.14 1.98
N PHE A 263 6.97 -0.08 3.20
CA PHE A 263 7.66 -0.56 4.40
C PHE A 263 6.71 -1.19 5.41
N LEU A 264 7.25 -2.09 6.23
CA LEU A 264 6.49 -2.89 7.18
C LEU A 264 6.19 -2.11 8.46
N VAL A 265 4.92 -2.08 8.85
CA VAL A 265 4.42 -1.50 10.11
C VAL A 265 3.49 -2.47 10.82
N TYR A 266 3.30 -2.28 12.12
CA TYR A 266 2.23 -2.97 12.84
C TYR A 266 0.99 -2.07 12.90
N CYS A 267 -0.12 -2.54 12.32
CA CYS A 267 -1.41 -1.88 12.40
C CYS A 267 -2.21 -2.46 13.56
N ASN A 268 -2.44 -1.66 14.61
CA ASN A 268 -3.40 -1.99 15.65
C ASN A 268 -4.77 -1.39 15.32
N MET A 269 -5.73 -2.22 14.93
CA MET A 269 -7.06 -1.84 14.44
C MET A 269 -8.19 -2.30 15.39
N THR A 270 -7.91 -2.46 16.69
CA THR A 270 -8.90 -2.99 17.66
C THR A 270 -9.95 -1.99 18.12
N ASP A 271 -9.63 -0.70 18.15
CA ASP A 271 -10.57 0.36 18.54
C ASP A 271 -10.25 1.61 17.71
N THR A 272 -9.25 2.35 18.16
CA THR A 272 -8.55 3.36 17.36
C THR A 272 -7.48 2.69 16.50
N THR A 273 -7.37 3.10 15.24
CA THR A 273 -6.39 2.55 14.30
C THR A 273 -5.04 3.21 14.52
N TRP A 274 -4.06 2.44 15.01
CA TRP A 274 -2.69 2.90 15.22
C TRP A 274 -1.74 2.25 14.23
N THR A 275 -0.96 3.06 13.55
CA THR A 275 0.28 2.70 12.87
C THR A 275 1.41 2.77 13.89
N ILE A 276 1.99 1.62 14.23
CA ILE A 276 3.07 1.49 15.21
C ILE A 276 4.39 1.26 14.48
N ILE A 277 5.35 2.17 14.66
CA ILE A 277 6.67 2.12 14.01
C ILE A 277 7.75 1.96 15.08
N GLN A 278 8.50 0.87 14.98
CA GLN A 278 9.52 0.47 15.96
C GLN A 278 10.89 1.08 15.64
N HIS A 279 11.74 1.14 16.66
CA HIS A 279 13.15 1.49 16.54
C HIS A 279 14.03 0.48 17.30
N ASN A 280 15.35 0.59 17.10
CA ASN A 280 16.36 -0.34 17.58
C ASN A 280 16.55 -0.45 19.11
N ASN A 281 15.95 0.43 19.93
CA ASN A 281 16.18 0.46 21.37
C ASN A 281 14.94 0.86 22.17
N THR A 282 14.19 -0.12 22.67
CA THR A 282 12.96 0.07 23.46
C THR A 282 13.11 -0.22 24.95
N ASN A 283 14.32 -0.62 25.38
CA ASN A 283 14.60 -1.00 26.77
C ASN A 283 15.08 0.19 27.58
N LEU A 284 14.82 0.16 28.90
CA LEU A 284 15.34 1.16 29.82
C LEU A 284 16.88 1.06 29.87
N THR A 285 17.56 2.13 29.48
CA THR A 285 19.03 2.20 29.45
C THR A 285 19.53 3.15 30.53
N ARG A 286 20.46 2.68 31.38
CA ARG A 286 21.06 3.48 32.47
C ARG A 286 22.30 4.23 32.01
N VAL A 287 22.48 5.44 32.53
CA VAL A 287 23.54 6.37 32.18
C VAL A 287 24.22 6.88 33.45
N LYS A 288 25.56 6.89 33.42
CA LYS A 288 26.44 7.45 34.45
C LYS A 288 27.58 8.19 33.77
N SER A 289 28.19 9.14 34.48
CA SER A 289 29.44 9.81 34.07
C SER A 289 29.31 10.68 32.80
N ALA A 290 28.12 11.19 32.50
CA ALA A 290 27.91 12.19 31.44
C ALA A 290 27.93 13.62 32.00
N ASN A 291 28.61 14.52 31.29
CA ASN A 291 28.71 15.95 31.59
C ASN A 291 28.49 16.80 30.32
N ARG A 292 28.63 18.13 30.39
CA ARG A 292 28.47 19.00 29.22
C ARG A 292 29.57 18.85 28.16
N GLU A 293 30.82 18.57 28.56
CA GLU A 293 31.93 18.37 27.62
C GLU A 293 31.88 16.99 26.95
N ASN A 294 31.36 15.99 27.66
CA ASN A 294 31.19 14.61 27.22
C ASN A 294 29.75 14.14 27.52
N PRO A 295 28.78 14.60 26.71
CA PRO A 295 27.38 14.23 26.88
C PRO A 295 27.15 12.76 26.49
N HIS A 296 26.16 12.13 27.12
CA HIS A 296 25.67 10.84 26.65
C HIS A 296 24.61 11.07 25.58
N THR A 297 24.95 10.73 24.34
CA THR A 297 24.09 10.89 23.17
C THR A 297 23.64 9.54 22.63
N VAL A 298 22.37 9.44 22.29
CA VAL A 298 21.72 8.21 21.83
C VAL A 298 20.96 8.48 20.55
N PHE A 299 21.21 7.69 19.51
CA PHE A 299 20.51 7.78 18.23
C PHE A 299 19.53 6.61 18.05
N PHE A 300 18.30 6.94 17.65
CA PHE A 300 17.25 5.96 17.41
C PHE A 300 17.11 5.66 15.93
N LYS A 301 17.39 4.42 15.55
CA LYS A 301 17.21 3.93 14.18
C LYS A 301 15.86 3.24 14.07
N TYR A 302 14.94 3.87 13.35
CA TYR A 302 13.62 3.32 13.05
C TYR A 302 13.68 2.23 11.97
N SER A 303 12.66 1.37 11.94
CA SER A 303 12.47 0.38 10.88
C SER A 303 12.13 1.02 9.52
N ALA A 304 11.68 2.28 9.51
CA ALA A 304 11.37 3.07 8.33
C ALA A 304 12.43 4.17 8.10
N SER A 305 12.59 4.62 6.84
CA SER A 305 13.43 5.77 6.50
C SER A 305 12.82 7.07 7.03
N LEU A 306 13.63 8.14 7.12
CA LEU A 306 13.15 9.44 7.60
C LEU A 306 12.04 10.00 6.68
N ASP A 307 12.15 9.80 5.37
CA ASP A 307 11.12 10.23 4.41
C ASP A 307 9.82 9.44 4.55
N GLN A 308 9.90 8.12 4.80
CA GLN A 308 8.72 7.27 5.08
C GLN A 308 8.02 7.68 6.38
N LEU A 309 8.81 7.99 7.43
CA LEU A 309 8.29 8.53 8.68
C LEU A 309 7.61 9.87 8.44
N GLN A 310 8.23 10.77 7.67
CA GLN A 310 7.69 12.09 7.34
C GLN A 310 6.35 11.97 6.60
N ALA A 311 6.27 11.14 5.58
CA ALA A 311 5.04 10.90 4.82
C ALA A 311 3.93 10.33 5.70
N THR A 312 4.25 9.34 6.55
CA THR A 312 3.29 8.72 7.48
C THR A 312 2.79 9.70 8.53
N ILE A 313 3.70 10.48 9.13
CA ILE A 313 3.34 11.50 10.11
C ILE A 313 2.44 12.52 9.43
N ASN A 314 2.85 13.13 8.31
CA ASN A 314 2.07 14.16 7.64
C ASN A 314 0.64 13.70 7.31
N ARG A 315 0.48 12.44 6.88
CA ARG A 315 -0.82 11.81 6.62
C ARG A 315 -1.69 11.57 7.87
N ALA A 316 -1.08 11.24 9.01
CA ALA A 316 -1.79 10.93 10.24
C ALA A 316 -2.53 12.16 10.82
N GLU A 317 -3.64 11.91 11.52
CA GLU A 317 -4.36 12.96 12.26
C GLU A 317 -3.61 13.34 13.53
N HIS A 318 -3.07 12.35 14.23
CA HIS A 318 -2.37 12.50 15.51
C HIS A 318 -1.20 11.53 15.58
N CYS A 319 -0.08 11.96 16.13
CA CYS A 319 1.05 11.09 16.45
C CYS A 319 1.53 11.36 17.87
N GLU A 320 1.94 10.32 18.56
CA GLU A 320 2.52 10.40 19.90
C GLU A 320 3.64 9.38 20.12
N GLN A 321 4.50 9.69 21.07
CA GLN A 321 5.61 8.83 21.46
C GLN A 321 5.86 8.94 22.96
N GLU A 322 5.90 7.81 23.66
CA GLU A 322 6.20 7.78 25.08
C GLU A 322 7.70 8.02 25.30
N LEU A 323 8.03 8.99 26.15
CA LEU A 323 9.39 9.24 26.61
C LEU A 323 9.42 9.15 28.13
N ALA A 324 10.17 8.19 28.66
CA ALA A 324 10.38 8.01 30.08
C ALA A 324 11.81 8.42 30.46
N TYR A 325 11.92 9.33 31.42
CA TYR A 325 13.17 9.71 32.05
C TYR A 325 13.11 9.40 33.54
N HIS A 326 13.94 8.46 33.97
CA HIS A 326 14.17 8.09 35.36
C HIS A 326 15.46 8.75 35.83
N CYS A 327 15.47 9.23 37.05
CA CYS A 327 16.57 10.02 37.57
C CYS A 327 16.82 9.74 39.04
N LYS A 328 18.10 9.84 39.40
CA LYS A 328 18.60 9.90 40.76
C LYS A 328 19.69 10.96 40.77
N LYS A 329 19.47 12.09 41.41
CA LYS A 329 20.32 13.29 41.34
C LYS A 329 20.73 13.69 39.92
N SER A 330 19.82 13.53 38.96
CA SER A 330 20.05 13.87 37.54
C SER A 330 18.89 14.75 37.09
N ARG A 331 19.18 16.03 36.81
CA ARG A 331 18.18 17.06 36.55
C ARG A 331 17.94 17.23 35.04
N LEU A 332 16.75 17.73 34.70
CA LEU A 332 16.37 18.06 33.33
C LEU A 332 16.68 19.53 33.03
N LEU A 333 16.38 20.41 33.99
CA LEU A 333 16.58 21.85 33.91
C LEU A 333 17.41 22.35 35.09
N ASP A 334 18.26 23.35 34.86
CA ASP A 334 19.00 24.00 35.94
C ASP A 334 18.18 25.10 36.62
N LYS A 335 18.27 25.19 37.95
CA LYS A 335 17.41 26.03 38.80
C LYS A 335 17.75 27.52 38.75
N GLN A 336 18.99 27.87 38.42
CA GLN A 336 19.47 29.27 38.45
C GLN A 336 19.08 30.05 37.20
N ASP A 337 19.21 29.43 36.01
CA ASP A 337 19.04 30.11 34.72
C ASP A 337 18.01 29.43 33.79
N GLY A 338 17.40 28.31 34.20
CA GLY A 338 16.49 27.52 33.36
C GLY A 338 17.17 26.81 32.19
N MET A 339 18.50 26.69 32.22
CA MET A 339 19.30 26.07 31.17
C MET A 339 19.02 24.56 31.10
N PRO A 340 18.78 23.98 29.90
CA PRO A 340 18.54 22.55 29.77
C PRO A 340 19.82 21.74 30.04
N LEU A 341 19.66 20.68 30.83
CA LEU A 341 20.72 19.71 31.15
C LEU A 341 20.51 18.39 30.42
N SER A 342 19.27 18.08 30.04
CA SER A 342 18.94 16.98 29.14
C SER A 342 17.88 17.46 28.15
N TRP A 343 17.97 17.01 26.90
CA TRP A 343 17.06 17.39 25.83
C TRP A 343 16.94 16.26 24.80
N TRP A 344 16.02 16.42 23.86
CA TRP A 344 15.86 15.51 22.74
C TRP A 344 15.82 16.27 21.42
N ILE A 345 16.08 15.56 20.33
CA ILE A 345 16.04 16.10 18.97
C ILE A 345 15.07 15.23 18.16
N GLY A 346 14.29 15.90 17.33
CA GLY A 346 13.25 15.28 16.52
C GLY A 346 13.53 15.34 15.03
N ARG A 347 12.46 15.23 14.22
CA ARG A 347 12.56 15.28 12.75
C ARG A 347 13.08 16.61 12.19
N THR A 348 12.86 17.72 12.89
CA THR A 348 13.29 19.06 12.45
C THR A 348 14.77 19.33 12.73
N ASN A 349 15.47 18.41 13.38
CA ASN A 349 16.84 18.58 13.85
C ASN A 349 17.02 19.77 14.82
N GLU A 350 15.93 20.22 15.44
CA GLU A 350 15.93 21.27 16.45
C GLU A 350 15.95 20.66 17.86
N THR A 351 16.64 21.32 18.78
CA THR A 351 16.70 20.91 20.18
C THR A 351 15.39 21.21 20.89
N GLN A 352 14.80 20.18 21.51
CA GLN A 352 13.56 20.27 22.26
C GLN A 352 13.80 20.03 23.74
N THR A 353 13.39 20.99 24.57
CA THR A 353 13.63 20.98 26.03
C THR A 353 12.39 20.68 26.85
N TYR A 354 11.23 20.51 26.22
CA TYR A 354 10.01 20.05 26.88
C TYR A 354 10.00 18.52 26.94
N TRP A 355 9.35 17.98 27.97
CA TRP A 355 9.29 16.53 28.22
C TRP A 355 7.85 16.01 28.09
N GLY A 356 7.68 14.70 28.23
CA GLY A 356 6.40 14.03 28.10
C GLY A 356 5.29 14.74 28.88
N GLY A 357 4.12 14.88 28.25
CA GLY A 357 2.95 15.56 28.81
C GLY A 357 2.93 17.09 28.65
N SER A 358 4.00 17.71 28.16
CA SER A 358 4.09 19.17 27.97
C SER A 358 4.04 19.61 26.51
N LEU A 359 3.66 20.87 26.29
CA LEU A 359 3.64 21.52 24.97
C LEU A 359 5.01 22.16 24.66
N PRO A 360 5.32 22.43 23.37
CA PRO A 360 6.52 23.18 23.00
C PRO A 360 6.66 24.50 23.74
N ALA A 361 7.89 24.91 24.03
CA ALA A 361 8.27 26.09 24.83
C ALA A 361 7.83 26.07 26.31
N VAL A 362 7.05 25.09 26.74
CA VAL A 362 6.66 24.93 28.14
C VAL A 362 7.69 24.04 28.84
N GLN A 363 8.60 24.68 29.60
CA GLN A 363 9.65 24.05 30.40
C GLN A 363 9.10 23.35 31.67
N LYS A 364 8.08 22.51 31.49
CA LYS A 364 7.46 21.70 32.54
C LYS A 364 7.34 20.26 32.08
N CYS A 365 7.19 19.34 33.03
CA CYS A 365 6.81 17.95 32.79
C CYS A 365 5.32 17.76 33.10
N THR A 366 4.75 16.59 32.83
CA THR A 366 3.35 16.24 33.15
C THR A 366 2.94 16.68 34.57
N CYS A 367 3.75 16.34 35.58
CA CYS A 367 3.42 16.64 36.97
C CYS A 367 3.38 18.16 37.25
N GLY A 368 4.17 18.95 36.52
CA GLY A 368 4.25 20.40 36.69
C GLY A 368 3.06 21.14 36.07
N LEU A 369 2.38 20.50 35.11
CA LEU A 369 1.12 20.97 34.54
C LEU A 369 -0.08 20.57 35.41
N GLU A 370 -0.07 19.36 35.95
CA GLU A 370 -1.12 18.84 36.84
C GLU A 370 -1.04 19.37 38.28
N GLY A 371 0.10 19.96 38.67
CA GLY A 371 0.35 20.36 40.06
C GLY A 371 0.57 19.17 41.00
N SER A 372 1.00 18.03 40.45
CA SER A 372 1.16 16.75 41.14
C SER A 372 2.63 16.36 41.39
N CYS A 373 3.60 17.25 41.10
CA CYS A 373 5.01 16.96 41.34
C CYS A 373 5.31 16.69 42.81
N ILE A 374 6.27 15.81 43.06
CA ILE A 374 6.70 15.40 44.42
C ILE A 374 7.18 16.61 45.24
N ASP A 375 7.79 17.59 44.58
CA ASP A 375 8.17 18.88 45.16
C ASP A 375 7.52 19.99 44.36
N SER A 376 6.59 20.73 44.99
CA SER A 376 5.86 21.83 44.38
C SER A 376 6.72 23.03 43.99
N GLN A 377 7.99 23.08 44.41
CA GLN A 377 8.94 24.12 43.99
C GLN A 377 9.57 23.87 42.63
N HIS A 378 9.40 22.68 42.06
CA HIS A 378 9.99 22.29 40.77
C HIS A 378 8.89 21.91 39.78
N TYR A 379 9.17 22.04 38.48
CA TYR A 379 8.22 21.75 37.41
C TYR A 379 8.34 20.34 36.81
N CYS A 380 9.33 19.58 37.28
CA CYS A 380 9.58 18.18 36.97
C CYS A 380 10.09 17.47 38.23
N ASN A 381 9.78 16.19 38.39
CA ASN A 381 10.22 15.42 39.55
C ASN A 381 11.75 15.29 39.59
N CYS A 382 12.40 15.15 38.44
CA CYS A 382 13.85 15.00 38.32
C CYS A 382 14.64 16.27 38.68
N ASP A 383 14.01 17.44 38.60
CA ASP A 383 14.65 18.70 38.97
C ASP A 383 14.75 18.89 40.50
N ALA A 384 14.04 18.07 41.29
CA ALA A 384 14.11 18.07 42.75
C ALA A 384 15.41 17.45 43.31
N ASP A 385 16.29 16.91 42.44
CA ASP A 385 17.65 16.45 42.76
C ASP A 385 17.73 15.42 43.93
N ARG A 386 16.77 14.50 43.99
CA ARG A 386 16.67 13.50 45.07
C ARG A 386 17.65 12.34 44.91
N ASP A 387 18.06 11.74 46.03
CA ASP A 387 18.91 10.52 46.07
C ASP A 387 18.10 9.21 45.85
N GLU A 388 16.78 9.32 45.79
CA GLU A 388 15.87 8.21 45.44
C GLU A 388 15.51 8.27 43.96
N TRP A 389 15.12 7.14 43.38
CA TRP A 389 14.67 7.11 41.99
C TRP A 389 13.32 7.79 41.85
N THR A 390 13.27 8.82 41.00
CA THR A 390 12.05 9.46 40.53
C THR A 390 11.96 9.38 39.01
N ASN A 391 10.81 9.75 38.44
CA ASN A 391 10.65 9.79 37.00
C ASN A 391 9.75 10.93 36.52
N ASP A 392 9.96 11.30 35.26
CA ASP A 392 9.11 12.18 34.47
C ASP A 392 8.75 11.45 33.17
N THR A 393 7.82 10.49 33.28
CA THR A 393 7.31 9.74 32.13
C THR A 393 6.08 10.45 31.54
N GLY A 394 6.02 10.54 30.21
CA GLY A 394 4.83 11.03 29.53
C GLY A 394 4.89 10.88 28.01
N PHE A 395 3.84 11.34 27.33
CA PHE A 395 3.74 11.32 25.89
C PHE A 395 4.17 12.65 25.27
N LEU A 396 5.03 12.58 24.28
CA LEU A 396 5.27 13.67 23.33
C LEU A 396 4.21 13.56 22.23
N SER A 397 3.39 14.58 22.03
CA SER A 397 2.26 14.55 21.10
C SER A 397 2.26 15.70 20.07
N TYR A 398 3.25 16.58 20.14
CA TYR A 398 3.41 17.64 19.12
C TYR A 398 4.01 17.05 17.86
N LYS A 399 3.12 16.70 16.94
CA LYS A 399 3.36 16.02 15.67
C LYS A 399 4.53 16.60 14.86
N GLU A 400 4.67 17.92 14.81
CA GLU A 400 5.66 18.59 13.97
C GLU A 400 7.11 18.34 14.40
N HIS A 401 7.34 17.95 15.67
CA HIS A 401 8.67 17.61 16.18
C HIS A 401 8.95 16.10 16.19
N LEU A 402 7.93 15.24 16.12
CA LEU A 402 8.09 13.80 16.14
C LEU A 402 8.62 13.26 14.80
N PRO A 403 9.28 12.09 14.78
CA PRO A 403 9.63 11.24 15.92
C PRO A 403 10.89 11.74 16.64
N VAL A 404 11.13 11.25 17.86
CA VAL A 404 12.41 11.45 18.56
C VAL A 404 13.50 10.66 17.84
N THR A 405 14.53 11.36 17.36
CA THR A 405 15.68 10.76 16.65
C THR A 405 16.92 10.69 17.54
N GLU A 406 17.03 11.60 18.51
CA GLU A 406 18.17 11.68 19.43
C GLU A 406 17.73 12.08 20.85
N ILE A 407 18.43 11.55 21.86
CA ILE A 407 18.35 12.02 23.25
C ILE A 407 19.77 12.35 23.74
N VAL A 408 19.89 13.47 24.45
CA VAL A 408 21.16 13.94 25.02
C VAL A 408 21.01 14.14 26.53
N ILE A 409 21.93 13.56 27.30
CA ILE A 409 21.95 13.60 28.76
C ILE A 409 23.32 14.11 29.25
N THR A 410 23.32 15.14 30.10
CA THR A 410 24.56 15.78 30.56
C THR A 410 24.73 15.90 32.07
N ASP A 411 23.77 15.48 32.89
CA ASP A 411 23.83 15.66 34.36
C ASP A 411 23.94 14.34 35.12
N THR A 412 24.96 13.51 34.80
CA THR A 412 25.21 12.24 35.51
C THR A 412 26.65 12.07 36.02
N ASN A 413 27.44 13.15 36.03
CA ASN A 413 28.83 13.15 36.52
C ASN A 413 28.95 13.55 38.01
N ARG A 414 27.84 13.85 38.68
CA ARG A 414 27.82 14.20 40.10
C ARG A 414 27.83 12.95 40.99
N PRO A 415 28.30 13.02 42.25
CA PRO A 415 28.27 11.87 43.15
C PRO A 415 26.86 11.29 43.33
N ASN A 416 26.73 9.97 43.14
CA ASN A 416 25.46 9.22 43.17
C ASN A 416 24.43 9.67 42.11
N SER A 417 24.87 10.40 41.09
CA SER A 417 24.00 10.84 39.99
C SER A 417 23.89 9.78 38.90
N GLU A 418 22.66 9.41 38.57
CA GLU A 418 22.33 8.41 37.57
C GLU A 418 21.04 8.80 36.85
N ALA A 419 20.98 8.48 35.55
CA ALA A 419 19.76 8.60 34.76
C ALA A 419 19.41 7.25 34.13
N GLY A 420 18.15 7.06 33.79
CA GLY A 420 17.66 5.95 32.99
C GLY A 420 16.64 6.46 31.99
N TYR A 421 16.82 6.21 30.70
CA TYR A 421 15.87 6.65 29.67
C TYR A 421 15.24 5.45 28.96
N LYS A 422 14.00 5.62 28.51
CA LYS A 422 13.29 4.67 27.65
C LYS A 422 12.44 5.46 26.66
N LEU A 423 12.54 5.11 25.37
CA LEU A 423 11.71 5.64 24.30
C LEU A 423 10.78 4.55 23.79
N GLY A 424 9.49 4.84 23.70
CA GLY A 424 8.48 3.97 23.08
C GLY A 424 8.44 4.10 21.56
N PRO A 425 7.73 3.21 20.85
CA PRO A 425 7.55 3.32 19.40
C PRO A 425 6.81 4.60 19.02
N LEU A 426 6.96 5.03 17.77
CA LEU A 426 6.12 6.08 17.21
C LEU A 426 4.72 5.52 16.96
N LEU A 427 3.71 6.15 17.55
CA LEU A 427 2.30 5.79 17.42
C LEU A 427 1.59 6.88 16.63
N CYS A 428 1.13 6.58 15.42
CA CYS A 428 0.34 7.50 14.60
C CYS A 428 -1.04 6.93 14.34
N ARG A 429 -2.09 7.75 14.38
CA ARG A 429 -3.48 7.33 14.14
C ARG A 429 -4.22 8.25 13.18
N GLY A 430 -5.26 7.68 12.57
CA GLY A 430 -6.12 8.36 11.59
C GLY A 430 -5.44 8.57 10.24
N ASP A 431 -6.19 9.14 9.31
CA ASP A 431 -5.74 9.42 7.95
C ASP A 431 -6.47 10.65 7.41
N ARG A 432 -5.81 11.81 7.48
CA ARG A 432 -6.39 13.10 7.06
C ARG A 432 -6.76 13.09 5.58
N THR A 433 -6.01 12.35 4.76
CA THR A 433 -6.19 12.33 3.31
C THR A 433 -7.31 11.39 2.85
N PHE A 434 -7.66 10.38 3.67
CA PHE A 434 -8.73 9.44 3.35
C PHE A 434 -10.12 10.07 3.52
N TRP A 435 -10.32 10.89 4.56
CA TRP A 435 -11.62 11.51 4.84
C TRP A 435 -11.83 12.89 4.19
N ASN A 436 -10.74 13.52 3.76
CA ASN A 436 -10.74 14.77 3.01
C ASN A 436 -11.74 14.76 1.85
N SER A 437 -12.81 15.52 1.97
CA SER A 437 -13.93 15.53 1.03
C SER A 437 -14.57 16.90 0.83
N ALA A 438 -15.24 17.06 -0.30
CA ALA A 438 -16.02 18.25 -0.63
C ALA A 438 -17.36 17.87 -1.27
N SER A 439 -18.39 18.64 -0.96
CA SER A 439 -19.76 18.50 -1.49
C SER A 439 -20.06 19.64 -2.48
N PHE A 440 -20.41 19.30 -3.70
CA PHE A 440 -20.73 20.20 -4.81
C PHE A 440 -22.24 20.29 -4.96
N ASN A 441 -22.79 21.47 -4.67
CA ASN A 441 -24.24 21.67 -4.54
C ASN A 441 -24.87 22.29 -5.79
N THR A 442 -24.06 22.77 -6.75
CA THR A 442 -24.54 23.39 -7.99
C THR A 442 -23.69 22.97 -9.20
N GLU A 443 -24.28 22.87 -10.39
CA GLU A 443 -23.55 22.48 -11.61
C GLU A 443 -22.51 23.51 -12.06
N ALA A 444 -22.56 24.72 -11.49
CA ALA A 444 -21.58 25.78 -11.74
C ALA A 444 -20.46 25.82 -10.68
N SER A 445 -20.55 25.03 -9.61
CA SER A 445 -19.53 24.97 -8.56
C SER A 445 -18.33 24.11 -8.98
N TYR A 446 -17.14 24.52 -8.58
CA TYR A 446 -15.89 23.79 -8.81
C TYR A 446 -14.83 24.24 -7.82
N LEU A 447 -13.91 23.34 -7.48
CA LEU A 447 -12.65 23.68 -6.83
C LEU A 447 -11.58 23.85 -7.92
N HIS A 448 -10.59 24.69 -7.67
CA HIS A 448 -9.43 24.80 -8.53
C HIS A 448 -8.12 24.70 -7.77
N PHE A 449 -7.16 24.04 -8.39
CA PHE A 449 -5.81 23.75 -7.88
C PHE A 449 -4.75 24.16 -8.93
N PRO A 450 -3.46 24.22 -8.54
CA PRO A 450 -2.38 24.37 -9.50
C PRO A 450 -2.44 23.32 -10.63
N THR A 451 -1.81 23.65 -11.76
CA THR A 451 -1.73 22.75 -12.91
C THR A 451 -1.16 21.39 -12.52
N PHE A 452 -1.79 20.33 -13.01
CA PHE A 452 -1.33 18.98 -12.75
C PHE A 452 -0.06 18.66 -13.56
N HIS A 453 0.98 18.19 -12.86
CA HIS A 453 2.26 17.77 -13.45
C HIS A 453 2.32 16.25 -13.54
N GLY A 454 1.94 15.71 -14.70
CA GLY A 454 1.95 14.28 -15.00
C GLY A 454 2.33 14.01 -16.45
N GLU A 455 3.47 14.53 -16.91
CA GLU A 455 3.79 14.51 -18.35
C GLU A 455 3.93 13.08 -18.90
N LEU A 456 4.60 12.19 -18.16
CA LEU A 456 4.87 10.81 -18.60
C LEU A 456 3.92 9.80 -17.96
N SER A 457 3.66 9.97 -16.67
CA SER A 457 2.74 9.16 -15.87
C SER A 457 1.80 10.09 -15.10
N ALA A 458 0.51 9.81 -15.21
CA ALA A 458 -0.58 10.56 -14.63
C ALA A 458 -1.56 9.57 -14.02
N ASP A 459 -1.58 9.47 -12.71
CA ASP A 459 -2.55 8.68 -11.96
C ASP A 459 -3.48 9.56 -11.15
N VAL A 460 -4.77 9.24 -11.22
CA VAL A 460 -5.84 9.94 -10.53
C VAL A 460 -6.68 8.91 -9.80
N SER A 461 -6.88 9.11 -8.50
CA SER A 461 -7.80 8.27 -7.72
C SER A 461 -8.64 9.09 -6.77
N PHE A 462 -9.91 8.72 -6.63
CA PHE A 462 -10.86 9.39 -5.73
C PHE A 462 -12.08 8.51 -5.49
N PHE A 463 -12.86 8.86 -4.48
CA PHE A 463 -14.21 8.37 -4.30
C PHE A 463 -15.21 9.43 -4.72
N PHE A 464 -16.33 9.03 -5.31
CA PHE A 464 -17.47 9.91 -5.56
C PHE A 464 -18.77 9.34 -5.00
N LYS A 465 -19.72 10.22 -4.71
CA LYS A 465 -21.09 9.87 -4.31
C LYS A 465 -22.06 10.85 -4.95
N THR A 466 -23.08 10.37 -5.65
CA THR A 466 -24.03 11.25 -6.35
C THR A 466 -25.41 10.61 -6.54
N THR A 467 -26.41 11.45 -6.80
CA THR A 467 -27.71 11.06 -7.38
C THR A 467 -27.90 11.59 -8.80
N ALA A 468 -27.00 12.44 -9.28
CA ALA A 468 -27.05 13.00 -10.63
C ALA A 468 -26.69 11.95 -11.69
N SER A 469 -27.26 12.08 -12.88
CA SER A 469 -27.06 11.12 -13.97
C SER A 469 -25.74 11.32 -14.72
N SER A 470 -25.12 12.49 -14.59
CA SER A 470 -23.86 12.84 -15.26
C SER A 470 -23.16 14.00 -14.55
N GLY A 471 -21.87 14.19 -14.86
CA GLY A 471 -21.08 15.32 -14.35
C GLY A 471 -19.57 15.11 -14.48
N VAL A 472 -18.83 16.20 -14.66
CA VAL A 472 -17.36 16.17 -14.76
C VAL A 472 -16.72 16.19 -13.38
N PHE A 473 -15.96 15.15 -13.05
CA PHE A 473 -15.25 15.05 -11.77
C PHE A 473 -13.97 15.89 -11.76
N LEU A 474 -13.22 15.87 -12.85
CA LEU A 474 -11.92 16.51 -12.96
C LEU A 474 -11.62 16.90 -14.40
N GLU A 475 -11.03 18.07 -14.59
CA GLU A 475 -10.58 18.59 -15.88
C GLU A 475 -9.30 19.42 -15.73
N ASN A 476 -8.29 19.14 -16.55
CA ASN A 476 -7.17 20.05 -16.77
C ASN A 476 -6.96 20.19 -18.27
N LEU A 477 -6.77 21.43 -18.74
CA LEU A 477 -6.60 21.77 -20.15
C LEU A 477 -5.16 22.21 -20.44
N GLY A 478 -4.71 21.93 -21.66
CA GLY A 478 -3.52 22.44 -22.32
C GLY A 478 -3.92 23.26 -23.55
N ILE A 479 -2.98 23.46 -24.48
CA ILE A 479 -3.27 24.14 -25.77
C ILE A 479 -4.06 23.21 -26.70
N GLN A 480 -3.62 21.96 -26.81
CA GLN A 480 -4.29 20.88 -27.55
C GLN A 480 -4.60 19.72 -26.59
N ASP A 481 -3.65 19.45 -25.71
CA ASP A 481 -3.72 18.41 -24.69
C ASP A 481 -4.82 18.67 -23.66
N PHE A 482 -5.39 17.60 -23.12
CA PHE A 482 -6.29 17.68 -21.97
C PHE A 482 -6.32 16.35 -21.22
N ILE A 483 -6.84 16.39 -20.00
CA ILE A 483 -7.20 15.22 -19.22
C ILE A 483 -8.54 15.49 -18.53
N ARG A 484 -9.48 14.54 -18.64
CA ARG A 484 -10.83 14.65 -18.07
C ARG A 484 -11.35 13.30 -17.58
N ILE A 485 -12.02 13.31 -16.43
CA ILE A 485 -12.77 12.16 -15.91
C ILE A 485 -14.20 12.61 -15.64
N GLU A 486 -15.18 11.89 -16.17
CA GLU A 486 -16.60 12.24 -16.03
C GLU A 486 -17.49 11.01 -15.82
N LEU A 487 -18.59 11.23 -15.09
CA LEU A 487 -19.76 10.36 -15.14
C LEU A 487 -20.54 10.73 -16.39
N HIS A 488 -20.50 9.88 -17.40
CA HIS A 488 -21.17 10.15 -18.67
C HIS A 488 -22.67 9.81 -18.61
N SER A 489 -22.99 8.70 -17.96
CA SER A 489 -24.36 8.25 -17.70
C SER A 489 -24.44 7.61 -16.30
N PRO A 490 -25.65 7.30 -15.78
CA PRO A 490 -25.80 6.71 -14.46
C PRO A 490 -24.99 5.43 -14.21
N SER A 491 -24.50 4.75 -15.24
CA SER A 491 -23.77 3.49 -15.14
C SER A 491 -22.41 3.50 -15.85
N GLU A 492 -21.94 4.67 -16.30
CA GLU A 492 -20.77 4.76 -17.19
C GLU A 492 -19.84 5.90 -16.78
N VAL A 493 -18.58 5.56 -16.52
CA VAL A 493 -17.49 6.51 -16.25
C VAL A 493 -16.52 6.49 -17.43
N ILE A 494 -16.13 7.68 -17.88
CA ILE A 494 -15.21 7.86 -19.00
C ILE A 494 -13.97 8.62 -18.52
N PHE A 495 -12.81 8.11 -18.92
CA PHE A 495 -11.52 8.79 -18.81
C PHE A 495 -11.06 9.21 -20.21
N SER A 496 -10.97 10.51 -20.47
CA SER A 496 -10.59 11.06 -21.78
C SER A 496 -9.36 11.95 -21.69
N PHE A 497 -8.51 11.88 -22.71
CA PHE A 497 -7.27 12.65 -22.77
C PHE A 497 -6.79 12.86 -24.21
N ASP A 498 -5.96 13.88 -24.41
CA ASP A 498 -5.18 14.08 -25.63
C ASP A 498 -3.76 14.50 -25.23
N VAL A 499 -2.76 13.97 -25.94
CA VAL A 499 -1.32 14.25 -25.77
C VAL A 499 -0.66 14.67 -27.09
N GLY A 500 -1.46 15.08 -28.08
CA GLY A 500 -1.04 15.41 -29.44
C GLY A 500 -1.22 14.27 -30.45
N ASN A 501 -1.77 13.13 -30.04
CA ASN A 501 -2.09 12.01 -30.95
C ASN A 501 -3.58 11.99 -31.37
N GLY A 502 -4.38 12.94 -30.88
CA GLY A 502 -5.82 12.95 -31.00
C GLY A 502 -6.51 12.41 -29.73
N PRO A 503 -7.81 12.71 -29.54
CA PRO A 503 -8.53 12.35 -28.33
C PRO A 503 -8.65 10.83 -28.20
N SER A 504 -8.35 10.34 -27.01
CA SER A 504 -8.46 8.94 -26.61
C SER A 504 -9.35 8.82 -25.38
N GLU A 505 -10.17 7.78 -25.32
CA GLU A 505 -11.12 7.56 -24.23
C GLU A 505 -11.03 6.12 -23.72
N VAL A 506 -11.12 5.92 -22.41
CA VAL A 506 -11.25 4.62 -21.76
C VAL A 506 -12.55 4.63 -20.96
N THR A 507 -13.43 3.67 -21.22
CA THR A 507 -14.78 3.63 -20.64
C THR A 507 -14.97 2.39 -19.79
N VAL A 508 -15.56 2.57 -18.61
CA VAL A 508 -16.01 1.47 -17.74
C VAL A 508 -17.52 1.56 -17.55
N GLN A 509 -18.21 0.50 -17.95
CA GLN A 509 -19.65 0.37 -17.79
C GLN A 509 -19.97 -0.60 -16.63
N SER A 510 -20.78 -0.13 -15.69
CA SER A 510 -21.31 -0.90 -14.58
C SER A 510 -22.65 -1.55 -14.93
N LEU A 511 -22.93 -2.71 -14.33
CA LEU A 511 -24.24 -3.36 -14.43
C LEU A 511 -25.31 -2.69 -13.55
N THR A 512 -24.87 -1.95 -12.53
CA THR A 512 -25.72 -1.21 -11.60
C THR A 512 -25.48 0.29 -11.74
N SER A 513 -26.49 1.08 -11.39
CA SER A 513 -26.36 2.54 -11.35
C SER A 513 -25.31 2.96 -10.31
N LEU A 514 -24.41 3.84 -10.70
CA LEU A 514 -23.37 4.48 -9.89
C LEU A 514 -23.83 5.82 -9.26
N ASN A 515 -25.07 6.23 -9.54
CA ASN A 515 -25.74 7.38 -8.94
C ASN A 515 -26.75 6.95 -7.85
N ASP A 516 -26.42 5.92 -7.09
CA ASP A 516 -27.25 5.29 -6.06
C ASP A 516 -27.08 5.95 -4.67
N ASN A 517 -26.43 7.11 -4.61
CA ASN A 517 -26.03 7.80 -3.39
C ASN A 517 -25.12 6.96 -2.47
N GLN A 518 -24.31 6.06 -3.03
CA GLN A 518 -23.22 5.37 -2.35
C GLN A 518 -21.85 5.86 -2.83
N TRP A 519 -20.82 5.58 -2.03
CA TRP A 519 -19.45 5.86 -2.40
C TRP A 519 -18.93 4.84 -3.41
N HIS A 520 -18.55 5.32 -4.58
CA HIS A 520 -17.86 4.56 -5.62
C HIS A 520 -16.41 5.02 -5.73
N PHE A 521 -15.48 4.10 -5.97
CA PHE A 521 -14.06 4.37 -6.15
C PHE A 521 -13.72 4.45 -7.63
N VAL A 522 -13.00 5.48 -8.04
CA VAL A 522 -12.49 5.64 -9.41
C VAL A 522 -10.97 5.70 -9.36
N LYS A 523 -10.35 4.94 -10.27
CA LYS A 523 -8.92 4.93 -10.47
C LYS A 523 -8.62 5.02 -11.97
N ALA A 524 -7.95 6.08 -12.38
CA ALA A 524 -7.52 6.30 -13.76
C ALA A 524 -5.99 6.43 -13.82
N GLU A 525 -5.40 5.85 -14.86
CA GLU A 525 -3.97 5.95 -15.14
C GLU A 525 -3.77 6.34 -16.58
N ARG A 526 -2.79 7.18 -16.85
CA ARG A 526 -2.17 7.30 -18.16
C ARG A 526 -0.66 7.24 -17.97
N ASN A 527 -0.02 6.29 -18.62
CA ASN A 527 1.43 6.22 -18.72
C ASN A 527 1.84 6.18 -20.21
N ILE A 528 3.14 6.02 -20.48
CA ILE A 528 3.65 6.01 -21.86
C ILE A 528 3.30 4.73 -22.65
N LYS A 529 2.80 3.68 -21.98
CA LYS A 529 2.46 2.38 -22.57
C LYS A 529 0.97 2.20 -22.78
N GLU A 530 0.17 2.71 -21.86
CA GLU A 530 -1.28 2.56 -21.87
C GLU A 530 -1.98 3.63 -21.02
N ALA A 531 -3.27 3.80 -21.27
CA ALA A 531 -4.20 4.45 -20.36
C ALA A 531 -5.18 3.42 -19.83
N SER A 532 -5.59 3.54 -18.57
CA SER A 532 -6.49 2.60 -17.93
C SER A 532 -7.49 3.27 -16.99
N LEU A 533 -8.64 2.62 -16.81
CA LEU A 533 -9.70 3.05 -15.92
C LEU A 533 -10.26 1.83 -15.17
N GLN A 534 -10.48 2.02 -13.87
CA GLN A 534 -11.15 1.08 -12.99
C GLN A 534 -12.17 1.84 -12.13
N VAL A 535 -13.36 1.26 -12.02
CA VAL A 535 -14.43 1.74 -11.14
C VAL A 535 -14.81 0.61 -10.19
N ASP A 536 -14.79 0.90 -8.89
CA ASP A 536 -14.99 -0.06 -7.81
C ASP A 536 -14.12 -1.32 -7.97
N HIS A 537 -14.74 -2.49 -7.96
CA HIS A 537 -14.10 -3.78 -8.18
C HIS A 537 -14.36 -4.33 -9.59
N LEU A 538 -14.84 -3.49 -10.52
CA LEU A 538 -15.02 -3.89 -11.90
C LEU A 538 -13.66 -4.17 -12.57
N PRO A 539 -13.62 -5.06 -13.58
CA PRO A 539 -12.40 -5.31 -14.34
C PRO A 539 -11.84 -4.03 -14.94
N GLN A 540 -10.56 -3.79 -14.71
CA GLN A 540 -9.83 -2.66 -15.29
C GLN A 540 -9.89 -2.73 -16.82
N ARG A 541 -10.16 -1.59 -17.46
CA ARG A 541 -10.09 -1.42 -18.91
C ARG A 541 -8.85 -0.62 -19.26
N SER A 542 -8.16 -0.97 -20.33
CA SER A 542 -6.99 -0.23 -20.80
C SER A 542 -6.94 -0.12 -22.32
N HIS A 543 -6.33 0.97 -22.79
CA HIS A 543 -6.02 1.25 -24.19
C HIS A 543 -4.52 1.49 -24.34
N GLY A 544 -3.88 0.76 -25.26
CA GLY A 544 -2.45 0.89 -25.52
C GLY A 544 -2.08 2.21 -26.19
N ALA A 545 -0.98 2.81 -25.77
CA ALA A 545 -0.42 3.99 -26.40
C ALA A 545 0.24 3.64 -27.75
N PRO A 546 0.19 4.53 -28.76
CA PRO A 546 0.92 4.35 -30.01
C PRO A 546 2.44 4.23 -29.77
N PRO A 547 3.15 3.25 -30.39
CA PRO A 547 4.57 3.00 -30.15
C PRO A 547 5.51 4.18 -30.39
N ASP A 548 5.20 5.01 -31.39
CA ASP A 548 6.02 6.14 -31.84
C ASP A 548 5.21 7.46 -31.87
N GLY A 549 4.20 7.56 -31.00
CA GLY A 549 3.38 8.77 -30.84
C GLY A 549 3.97 9.80 -29.87
N HIS A 550 3.30 10.94 -29.73
CA HIS A 550 3.60 11.89 -28.67
C HIS A 550 3.34 11.27 -27.29
N ILE A 551 4.32 11.40 -26.37
CA ILE A 551 4.26 10.75 -25.05
C ILE A 551 4.08 11.73 -23.88
N ARG A 552 4.19 13.04 -24.09
CA ARG A 552 4.16 14.03 -23.01
C ARG A 552 2.80 14.73 -22.97
N LEU A 553 2.13 14.68 -21.83
CA LEU A 553 0.93 15.46 -21.55
C LEU A 553 1.32 16.88 -21.10
N GLN A 554 1.01 17.89 -21.92
CA GLN A 554 1.37 19.30 -21.69
C GLN A 554 0.16 20.14 -21.29
N LEU A 555 -0.06 20.26 -19.98
CA LEU A 555 -1.15 21.03 -19.39
C LEU A 555 -0.68 22.45 -19.03
N ASN A 556 -1.56 23.44 -19.15
CA ASN A 556 -1.25 24.84 -18.83
C ASN A 556 -2.34 25.57 -18.04
N SER A 557 -3.55 25.03 -17.97
CA SER A 557 -4.63 25.58 -17.15
C SER A 557 -4.47 25.17 -15.69
N GLN A 558 -5.20 25.85 -14.81
CA GLN A 558 -5.50 25.30 -13.48
C GLN A 558 -6.26 23.98 -13.61
N LEU A 559 -6.13 23.13 -12.59
CA LEU A 559 -6.91 21.92 -12.46
C LEU A 559 -8.28 22.26 -11.89
N PHE A 560 -9.36 21.85 -12.54
CA PHE A 560 -10.73 21.98 -12.08
C PHE A 560 -11.24 20.66 -11.51
N VAL A 561 -11.89 20.70 -10.35
CA VAL A 561 -12.45 19.54 -9.65
C VAL A 561 -13.91 19.80 -9.34
N GLY A 562 -14.77 18.83 -9.64
CA GLY A 562 -16.23 18.91 -9.53
C GLY A 562 -16.89 19.82 -10.58
N GLY A 563 -16.12 20.31 -11.56
CA GLY A 563 -16.63 21.12 -12.65
C GLY A 563 -15.59 21.39 -13.72
N THR A 564 -15.94 22.29 -14.64
CA THR A 564 -15.13 22.62 -15.83
C THR A 564 -14.78 24.09 -15.87
N ALA A 565 -13.78 24.45 -16.68
CA ALA A 565 -13.44 25.86 -16.91
C ALA A 565 -14.62 26.67 -17.49
N SER A 566 -15.50 26.02 -18.26
CA SER A 566 -16.68 26.63 -18.87
C SER A 566 -17.90 26.71 -17.94
N ARG A 567 -17.82 26.13 -16.73
CA ARG A 567 -18.93 26.03 -15.76
C ARG A 567 -20.17 25.34 -16.32
N GLN A 568 -19.95 24.39 -17.23
CA GLN A 568 -21.00 23.54 -17.79
C GLN A 568 -20.74 22.09 -17.40
N LYS A 569 -21.82 21.30 -17.22
CA LYS A 569 -21.75 19.88 -16.84
C LYS A 569 -20.99 19.64 -15.52
N GLY A 570 -21.06 20.57 -14.57
CA GLY A 570 -20.42 20.37 -13.27
C GLY A 570 -21.03 19.21 -12.50
N PHE A 571 -20.21 18.58 -11.67
CA PHE A 571 -20.61 17.45 -10.87
C PHE A 571 -21.46 17.91 -9.68
N LEU A 572 -22.54 17.19 -9.42
CA LEU A 572 -23.38 17.36 -8.23
C LEU A 572 -23.19 16.15 -7.33
N GLY A 573 -22.80 16.35 -6.08
CA GLY A 573 -22.51 15.26 -5.15
C GLY A 573 -21.21 15.48 -4.40
N CYS A 574 -20.58 14.41 -3.96
CA CYS A 574 -19.37 14.48 -3.16
C CYS A 574 -18.16 13.86 -3.86
N ILE A 575 -16.98 14.46 -3.69
CA ILE A 575 -15.69 13.87 -4.04
C ILE A 575 -14.87 13.76 -2.76
N ARG A 576 -14.18 12.63 -2.57
CA ARG A 576 -13.36 12.34 -1.39
C ARG A 576 -12.04 11.69 -1.77
N SER A 577 -11.01 11.93 -0.97
CA SER A 577 -9.67 11.34 -1.10
C SER A 577 -9.12 11.48 -2.52
N LEU A 578 -9.23 12.69 -3.10
CA LEU A 578 -8.68 12.96 -4.42
C LEU A 578 -7.15 12.99 -4.35
N GLN A 579 -6.53 12.11 -5.12
CA GLN A 579 -5.09 11.97 -5.24
C GLN A 579 -4.66 12.07 -6.70
N LEU A 580 -3.54 12.74 -6.91
CA LEU A 580 -2.87 12.90 -8.20
C LEU A 580 -1.39 12.54 -8.05
N ASN A 581 -0.91 11.52 -8.75
CA ASN A 581 0.49 11.05 -8.64
C ASN A 581 0.91 10.81 -7.18
N GLY A 582 0.05 10.14 -6.40
CA GLY A 582 0.25 9.91 -4.97
C GLY A 582 0.05 11.14 -4.04
N MET A 583 -0.08 12.36 -4.58
CA MET A 583 -0.30 13.57 -3.79
C MET A 583 -1.80 13.81 -3.54
N ALA A 584 -2.18 13.88 -2.26
CA ALA A 584 -3.55 14.22 -1.87
C ALA A 584 -3.80 15.73 -1.98
N LEU A 585 -4.87 16.12 -2.68
CA LEU A 585 -5.31 17.51 -2.78
C LEU A 585 -6.26 17.85 -1.63
N ASP A 586 -5.99 18.89 -0.84
CA ASP A 586 -6.84 19.31 0.29
C ASP A 586 -8.15 19.95 -0.22
N LEU A 587 -9.21 19.13 -0.28
CA LEU A 587 -10.52 19.52 -0.77
C LEU A 587 -11.26 20.33 0.30
N GLU A 588 -11.11 19.97 1.57
CA GLU A 588 -11.82 20.60 2.69
C GLU A 588 -11.38 22.05 2.90
N GLU A 589 -10.07 22.31 2.98
CA GLU A 589 -9.56 23.68 3.13
C GLU A 589 -9.92 24.55 1.92
N ARG A 590 -9.93 23.96 0.71
CA ARG A 590 -10.33 24.67 -0.50
C ARG A 590 -11.83 24.96 -0.55
N ALA A 591 -12.66 24.03 -0.09
CA ALA A 591 -14.11 24.18 -0.03
C ALA A 591 -14.54 25.28 0.94
N LYS A 592 -13.89 25.43 2.09
CA LYS A 592 -14.19 26.50 3.08
C LYS A 592 -14.22 27.90 2.50
N ILE A 593 -13.44 28.15 1.45
CA ILE A 593 -13.30 29.46 0.80
C ILE A 593 -13.97 29.56 -0.57
N THR A 594 -14.66 28.50 -1.03
CA THR A 594 -15.26 28.42 -2.36
C THR A 594 -16.80 28.41 -2.30
N PRO A 595 -17.49 29.41 -2.87
CA PRO A 595 -18.95 29.44 -2.89
C PRO A 595 -19.56 28.24 -3.65
N GLY A 596 -20.64 27.67 -3.11
CA GLY A 596 -21.35 26.54 -3.73
C GLY A 596 -20.69 25.17 -3.52
N VAL A 597 -19.58 25.12 -2.78
CA VAL A 597 -18.91 23.90 -2.35
C VAL A 597 -18.82 23.89 -0.82
N GLU A 598 -19.18 22.78 -0.18
CA GLU A 598 -19.12 22.62 1.28
C GLU A 598 -18.03 21.61 1.68
N PRO A 599 -17.28 21.84 2.77
CA PRO A 599 -16.29 20.89 3.26
C PRO A 599 -16.97 19.67 3.90
N GLY A 600 -16.41 18.49 3.66
CA GLY A 600 -16.97 17.23 4.12
C GLY A 600 -18.07 16.69 3.21
N CYS A 601 -18.53 15.48 3.51
CA CYS A 601 -19.71 14.89 2.87
C CYS A 601 -20.42 13.94 3.84
N PRO A 602 -21.63 14.28 4.33
CA PRO A 602 -22.37 13.45 5.27
C PRO A 602 -22.90 12.16 4.63
N GLY A 603 -23.32 11.21 5.46
CA GLY A 603 -23.86 9.92 5.02
C GLY A 603 -22.79 8.84 4.89
N HIS A 604 -21.87 8.70 5.85
CA HIS A 604 -20.94 7.57 5.86
C HIS A 604 -21.66 6.29 6.30
N CYS A 605 -22.64 6.39 7.22
CA CYS A 605 -23.40 5.23 7.67
C CYS A 605 -24.30 4.61 6.58
N SER A 606 -24.74 5.35 5.56
CA SER A 606 -25.49 4.76 4.45
C SER A 606 -24.64 3.78 3.63
N SER A 607 -23.35 4.09 3.45
CA SER A 607 -22.44 3.25 2.66
C SER A 607 -21.72 2.19 3.47
N TYR A 608 -21.38 2.48 4.72
CA TYR A 608 -20.55 1.60 5.55
C TYR A 608 -21.28 0.98 6.74
N GLY A 609 -22.57 1.26 6.94
CA GLY A 609 -23.33 0.77 8.08
C GLY A 609 -23.43 -0.75 8.18
N ASN A 610 -23.32 -1.45 7.03
CA ASN A 610 -23.28 -2.91 6.96
C ASN A 610 -22.01 -3.53 7.60
N LEU A 611 -20.96 -2.74 7.81
CA LEU A 611 -19.75 -3.18 8.52
C LEU A 611 -19.99 -3.31 10.04
N CYS A 612 -21.08 -2.74 10.57
CA CYS A 612 -21.49 -2.95 11.95
C CYS A 612 -22.27 -4.27 12.09
N HIS A 613 -21.60 -5.30 12.61
CA HIS A 613 -22.17 -6.64 12.72
C HIS A 613 -22.97 -6.84 14.02
N ASN A 614 -23.67 -7.98 14.12
CA ASN A 614 -24.28 -8.48 15.37
C ASN A 614 -25.11 -7.44 16.16
N GLY A 615 -25.94 -6.67 15.45
CA GLY A 615 -26.82 -5.65 16.05
C GLY A 615 -26.13 -4.35 16.47
N GLY A 616 -24.86 -4.14 16.09
CA GLY A 616 -24.17 -2.86 16.27
C GLY A 616 -24.85 -1.74 15.48
N LYS A 617 -25.03 -0.57 16.10
CA LYS A 617 -25.66 0.59 15.45
C LYS A 617 -24.59 1.51 14.85
N CYS A 618 -24.68 1.82 13.56
CA CYS A 618 -23.78 2.79 12.95
C CYS A 618 -24.05 4.21 13.49
N ARG A 619 -22.97 4.92 13.84
CA ARG A 619 -22.96 6.33 14.28
C ARG A 619 -22.14 7.16 13.32
N GLU A 620 -22.75 8.21 12.81
CA GLU A 620 -22.11 9.18 11.91
C GLU A 620 -21.05 9.98 12.66
N LYS A 621 -19.92 10.23 12.01
CA LYS A 621 -18.89 11.17 12.46
C LYS A 621 -18.62 12.21 11.37
N TYR A 622 -17.94 13.29 11.73
CA TYR A 622 -17.47 14.27 10.75
C TYR A 622 -16.46 13.64 9.76
N SER A 623 -15.53 12.85 10.29
CA SER A 623 -14.58 12.02 9.52
C SER A 623 -14.93 10.54 9.68
N GLY A 624 -15.88 10.06 8.86
CA GLY A 624 -16.23 8.65 8.78
C GLY A 624 -17.36 8.19 9.71
N PHE A 625 -17.29 6.96 10.20
CA PHE A 625 -18.35 6.35 11.02
C PHE A 625 -17.77 5.53 12.18
N SER A 626 -18.62 5.12 13.10
CA SER A 626 -18.28 4.15 14.15
C SER A 626 -19.44 3.22 14.44
N CYS A 627 -19.15 1.99 14.88
CA CYS A 627 -20.19 1.06 15.31
C CYS A 627 -20.37 1.15 16.83
N ASP A 628 -21.55 1.59 17.24
CA ASP A 628 -22.00 1.54 18.62
C ASP A 628 -22.40 0.11 18.97
N CYS A 629 -21.48 -0.60 19.63
CA CYS A 629 -21.70 -1.96 20.10
C CYS A 629 -22.32 -2.00 21.51
N THR A 630 -22.74 -0.88 22.11
CA THR A 630 -23.17 -0.81 23.52
C THR A 630 -24.22 -1.86 23.88
N PHE A 631 -25.19 -2.06 22.99
CA PHE A 631 -26.30 -3.00 23.14
C PHE A 631 -26.08 -4.37 22.46
N SER A 632 -24.88 -4.59 21.93
CA SER A 632 -24.46 -5.86 21.32
C SER A 632 -23.69 -6.70 22.34
N ALA A 633 -23.92 -8.02 22.34
CA ALA A 633 -23.12 -8.98 23.10
C ALA A 633 -21.67 -9.16 22.59
N TYR A 634 -21.24 -8.31 21.66
CA TYR A 634 -19.91 -8.26 21.06
C TYR A 634 -19.26 -6.88 21.28
N ALA A 635 -17.94 -6.84 21.21
CA ALA A 635 -17.11 -5.64 21.32
C ALA A 635 -16.23 -5.45 20.08
N GLY A 636 -15.35 -4.44 20.12
CA GLY A 636 -14.50 -4.04 19.00
C GLY A 636 -15.19 -3.07 18.03
N PRO A 637 -14.51 -2.66 16.95
CA PRO A 637 -14.88 -1.49 16.16
C PRO A 637 -16.02 -1.76 15.17
N PHE A 638 -16.32 -3.04 14.94
CA PHE A 638 -17.32 -3.55 14.01
C PHE A 638 -18.26 -4.58 14.66
N CYS A 639 -18.20 -4.73 15.98
CA CYS A 639 -19.00 -5.69 16.76
C CYS A 639 -18.90 -7.14 16.24
N LYS A 640 -17.71 -7.59 15.80
CA LYS A 640 -17.48 -8.91 15.18
C LYS A 640 -17.36 -10.05 16.21
N LYS A 641 -17.59 -11.29 15.76
CA LYS A 641 -17.59 -12.51 16.59
C LYS A 641 -16.29 -12.75 17.39
N GLY A 642 -15.13 -12.36 16.87
CA GLY A 642 -13.83 -12.52 17.54
C GLY A 642 -13.63 -11.69 18.82
N LYS A 643 -14.59 -10.83 19.16
CA LYS A 643 -14.61 -10.02 20.38
C LYS A 643 -15.95 -10.19 21.12
N GLN A 644 -16.45 -11.41 21.18
CA GLN A 644 -17.63 -11.74 21.98
C GLN A 644 -17.37 -11.53 23.47
N ILE A 645 -18.37 -11.00 24.18
CA ILE A 645 -18.27 -10.83 25.63
C ILE A 645 -18.52 -12.17 26.31
N SER A 646 -17.56 -12.63 27.12
CA SER A 646 -17.71 -13.88 27.86
C SER A 646 -17.22 -13.78 29.31
N VAL A 647 -17.84 -14.58 30.17
CA VAL A 647 -17.64 -14.54 31.62
C VAL A 647 -17.64 -15.97 32.16
N TYR A 648 -16.71 -16.25 33.07
CA TYR A 648 -16.71 -17.50 33.83
C TYR A 648 -17.53 -17.38 35.12
N PHE A 649 -18.53 -18.23 35.29
CA PHE A 649 -19.38 -18.34 36.46
C PHE A 649 -18.83 -19.41 37.41
N ARG A 650 -18.64 -19.03 38.68
CA ARG A 650 -18.34 -19.95 39.78
C ARG A 650 -19.62 -20.31 40.52
N THR A 651 -19.55 -21.34 41.37
CA THR A 651 -20.66 -21.76 42.23
C THR A 651 -21.26 -20.56 42.98
N GLY A 652 -22.57 -20.39 42.86
CA GLY A 652 -23.29 -19.30 43.53
C GLY A 652 -23.21 -17.93 42.87
N THR A 653 -22.55 -17.80 41.71
CA THR A 653 -22.49 -16.54 40.97
C THR A 653 -23.84 -16.25 40.30
N SER A 654 -24.33 -15.02 40.44
CA SER A 654 -25.60 -14.54 39.88
C SER A 654 -25.39 -13.20 39.20
N VAL A 655 -25.87 -13.07 37.98
CA VAL A 655 -25.96 -11.80 37.25
C VAL A 655 -27.42 -11.56 36.93
N THR A 656 -28.01 -10.52 37.50
CA THR A 656 -29.41 -10.18 37.32
C THR A 656 -29.54 -8.81 36.66
N TYR A 657 -30.19 -8.76 35.51
CA TYR A 657 -30.58 -7.54 34.82
C TYR A 657 -32.06 -7.27 35.13
N ASN A 658 -32.36 -6.11 35.72
CA ASN A 658 -33.73 -5.71 36.01
C ASN A 658 -34.30 -4.89 34.85
N PHE A 659 -35.54 -5.17 34.43
CA PHE A 659 -36.14 -4.42 33.33
C PHE A 659 -36.76 -3.07 33.76
N GLN A 660 -36.84 -2.79 35.07
CA GLN A 660 -37.37 -1.54 35.64
C GLN A 660 -36.31 -0.79 36.46
N GLU A 661 -36.29 0.54 36.35
CA GLU A 661 -35.56 1.44 37.25
C GLU A 661 -36.28 1.55 38.59
N TYR A 662 -35.51 1.47 39.68
CA TYR A 662 -35.99 1.73 41.05
C TYR A 662 -36.31 3.23 41.20
N TYR A 663 -37.58 3.63 41.08
CA TYR A 663 -38.02 4.92 41.63
C TYR A 663 -38.16 4.80 43.15
N THR A 664 -37.31 5.49 43.89
CA THR A 664 -37.50 5.69 45.33
C THR A 664 -38.67 6.65 45.54
N LEU A 665 -39.87 6.12 45.72
CA LEU A 665 -41.00 6.87 46.26
C LEU A 665 -40.65 7.30 47.69
N ALA A 666 -40.70 8.61 47.90
CA ALA A 666 -40.56 9.24 49.20
C ALA A 666 -41.50 8.58 50.23
N LYS A 667 -40.99 8.40 51.44
CA LYS A 667 -41.80 8.08 52.64
C LYS A 667 -42.93 9.11 52.76
N ASN A 668 -44.13 8.73 52.35
CA ASN A 668 -45.44 9.10 52.90
C ASN A 668 -46.52 9.03 51.82
N SER A 669 -47.08 7.86 51.60
CA SER A 669 -48.46 7.74 51.12
C SER A 669 -49.02 6.37 51.48
N SER A 670 -50.30 6.39 51.81
CA SER A 670 -51.16 5.32 52.31
C SER A 670 -51.16 4.03 51.48
N SER A 671 -51.72 2.99 52.09
CA SER A 671 -51.87 1.59 51.66
C SER A 671 -52.68 1.34 50.37
N HIS A 672 -52.64 2.24 49.39
CA HIS A 672 -53.25 2.10 48.08
C HIS A 672 -52.37 2.71 46.98
N ALA A 673 -51.15 2.18 46.80
CA ALA A 673 -50.31 2.44 45.63
C ALA A 673 -49.98 1.11 44.93
N SER A 674 -51.03 0.47 44.41
CA SER A 674 -50.94 -0.72 43.57
C SER A 674 -51.52 -0.38 42.19
N SER A 675 -50.77 0.37 41.40
CA SER A 675 -50.99 0.58 39.96
C SER A 675 -49.85 1.42 39.40
N PHE A 676 -49.48 1.19 38.13
CA PHE A 676 -48.33 1.75 37.39
C PHE A 676 -47.02 0.94 37.44
N TYR A 677 -47.10 -0.39 37.32
CA TYR A 677 -46.01 -1.13 36.69
C TYR A 677 -46.18 -0.98 35.17
N ALA A 678 -45.17 -0.49 34.47
CA ALA A 678 -45.17 -0.55 33.01
C ALA A 678 -45.07 -2.03 32.62
N ASP A 679 -46.18 -2.61 32.19
CA ASP A 679 -46.31 -4.00 31.76
C ASP A 679 -45.49 -4.22 30.48
N MET A 680 -44.24 -4.65 30.65
CA MET A 680 -43.45 -5.16 29.53
C MET A 680 -43.97 -6.57 29.20
N THR A 681 -44.97 -6.62 28.32
CA THR A 681 -45.51 -7.85 27.74
C THR A 681 -44.77 -8.17 26.43
N LEU A 682 -44.25 -9.40 26.32
CA LEU A 682 -43.60 -9.89 25.10
C LEU A 682 -44.51 -10.92 24.43
N SER A 683 -44.86 -10.71 23.16
CA SER A 683 -45.38 -11.76 22.28
C SER A 683 -44.29 -12.33 21.37
N LYS A 684 -43.10 -11.69 21.34
CA LYS A 684 -41.93 -12.13 20.56
C LYS A 684 -40.64 -11.85 21.33
N GLU A 685 -39.70 -12.79 21.28
CA GLU A 685 -38.35 -12.57 21.79
C GLU A 685 -37.30 -13.41 21.07
N VAL A 686 -36.10 -12.85 20.99
CA VAL A 686 -34.91 -13.51 20.46
C VAL A 686 -33.86 -13.59 21.56
N ILE A 687 -33.42 -14.81 21.86
CA ILE A 687 -32.41 -15.08 22.87
C ILE A 687 -31.27 -15.82 22.19
N THR A 688 -30.06 -15.26 22.28
CA THR A 688 -28.85 -15.92 21.79
C THR A 688 -27.83 -15.96 22.90
N PHE A 689 -27.19 -17.11 23.09
CA PHE A 689 -26.08 -17.24 24.02
C PHE A 689 -25.21 -18.42 23.62
N ALA A 690 -23.99 -18.44 24.12
CA ALA A 690 -23.12 -19.59 24.05
C ALA A 690 -22.68 -19.99 25.45
N PHE A 691 -22.49 -21.28 25.68
CA PHE A 691 -22.06 -21.78 26.97
C PHE A 691 -21.07 -22.94 26.85
N ARG A 692 -20.22 -23.09 27.85
CA ARG A 692 -19.29 -24.21 28.00
C ARG A 692 -19.31 -24.68 29.45
N THR A 693 -19.67 -25.93 29.67
CA THR A 693 -19.69 -26.53 31.01
C THR A 693 -19.48 -28.05 30.94
N THR A 694 -19.09 -28.63 32.08
CA THR A 694 -19.03 -30.08 32.32
C THR A 694 -19.91 -30.47 33.52
N ARG A 695 -20.83 -29.59 33.93
CA ARG A 695 -21.65 -29.74 35.13
C ARG A 695 -23.11 -29.89 34.73
N THR A 696 -23.79 -30.85 35.36
CA THR A 696 -25.23 -31.09 35.25
C THR A 696 -25.79 -31.48 36.63
N PRO A 697 -27.07 -31.19 36.93
CA PRO A 697 -27.93 -30.25 36.20
C PRO A 697 -27.43 -28.80 36.40
N SER A 698 -27.79 -27.87 35.52
CA SER A 698 -27.32 -26.48 35.61
C SER A 698 -28.31 -25.50 35.00
N LEU A 699 -28.56 -24.39 35.70
CA LEU A 699 -29.39 -23.30 35.20
C LEU A 699 -28.57 -22.34 34.33
N LEU A 700 -28.93 -22.14 33.06
CA LEU A 700 -28.21 -21.25 32.15
C LEU A 700 -28.79 -19.83 32.18
N LEU A 701 -30.11 -19.73 32.02
CA LEU A 701 -30.84 -18.48 31.87
C LEU A 701 -32.22 -18.60 32.52
N TYR A 702 -32.66 -17.55 33.23
CA TYR A 702 -33.97 -17.47 33.85
C TYR A 702 -34.56 -16.07 33.67
N VAL A 703 -35.79 -15.96 33.18
CA VAL A 703 -36.55 -14.71 33.09
C VAL A 703 -37.78 -14.83 33.97
N SER A 704 -37.96 -13.90 34.89
CA SER A 704 -39.09 -13.88 35.83
C SER A 704 -40.10 -12.80 35.48
N SER A 705 -41.37 -13.02 35.78
CA SER A 705 -42.45 -12.03 35.76
C SER A 705 -42.99 -11.71 37.16
N PHE A 706 -43.67 -10.57 37.30
CA PHE A 706 -44.48 -10.25 38.49
C PHE A 706 -45.71 -11.16 38.66
N TYR A 707 -46.21 -11.78 37.58
CA TYR A 707 -47.36 -12.70 37.60
C TYR A 707 -46.98 -14.17 37.77
N LYS A 708 -45.76 -14.45 38.27
CA LYS A 708 -45.23 -15.82 38.45
C LYS A 708 -45.10 -16.61 37.13
N GLU A 709 -45.21 -15.94 35.99
CA GLU A 709 -44.79 -16.45 34.70
C GLU A 709 -43.26 -16.48 34.62
N TYR A 710 -42.68 -17.44 33.91
CA TYR A 710 -41.23 -17.49 33.72
C TYR A 710 -40.80 -18.22 32.45
N LEU A 711 -39.59 -17.91 32.02
CA LEU A 711 -38.81 -18.70 31.07
C LEU A 711 -37.57 -19.21 31.78
N SER A 712 -37.29 -20.51 31.69
CA SER A 712 -36.04 -21.08 32.17
C SER A 712 -35.38 -21.95 31.10
N VAL A 713 -34.05 -21.85 31.02
CA VAL A 713 -33.23 -22.68 30.17
C VAL A 713 -32.22 -23.42 31.04
N ILE A 714 -32.30 -24.74 31.04
CA ILE A 714 -31.54 -25.62 31.94
C ILE A 714 -30.84 -26.73 31.17
N LEU A 715 -29.77 -27.26 31.76
CA LEU A 715 -29.23 -28.57 31.46
C LEU A 715 -29.77 -29.57 32.47
N THR A 716 -30.40 -30.64 31.99
CA THR A 716 -30.89 -31.73 32.83
C THR A 716 -29.72 -32.57 33.37
N ARG A 717 -29.99 -33.50 34.28
CA ARG A 717 -28.97 -34.44 34.81
C ARG A 717 -28.27 -35.23 33.71
N ASN A 718 -28.98 -35.54 32.63
CA ASN A 718 -28.45 -36.31 31.49
C ASN A 718 -27.68 -35.43 30.50
N GLY A 719 -27.66 -34.12 30.70
CA GLY A 719 -26.97 -33.15 29.82
C GLY A 719 -27.81 -32.66 28.65
N ASP A 720 -29.11 -32.95 28.63
CA ASP A 720 -30.03 -32.42 27.62
C ASP A 720 -30.35 -30.96 27.91
N LEU A 721 -30.46 -30.16 26.85
CA LEU A 721 -30.90 -28.77 26.94
C LEU A 721 -32.43 -28.73 26.98
N GLN A 722 -32.99 -28.18 28.05
CA GLN A 722 -34.42 -27.98 28.21
C GLN A 722 -34.78 -26.50 28.27
N ILE A 723 -35.78 -26.12 27.49
CA ILE A 723 -36.38 -24.79 27.48
C ILE A 723 -37.79 -24.93 28.05
N ARG A 724 -38.11 -24.14 29.08
CA ARG A 724 -39.37 -24.23 29.81
C ARG A 724 -40.04 -22.87 29.82
N TYR A 725 -41.26 -22.79 29.30
CA TYR A 725 -42.08 -21.59 29.32
C TYR A 725 -43.30 -21.81 30.21
N LYS A 726 -43.49 -20.96 31.22
CA LYS A 726 -44.72 -20.88 32.00
C LYS A 726 -45.33 -19.51 31.75
N LEU A 727 -46.29 -19.44 30.83
CA LEU A 727 -46.99 -18.21 30.46
C LEU A 727 -48.35 -18.04 31.16
N ASP A 728 -48.83 -19.09 31.83
CA ASP A 728 -50.02 -19.04 32.69
C ASP A 728 -49.63 -19.53 34.10
N SER A 729 -49.85 -18.69 35.11
CA SER A 729 -49.53 -19.01 36.51
C SER A 729 -50.25 -20.26 37.04
N HIS A 730 -51.42 -20.59 36.47
CA HIS A 730 -52.27 -21.70 36.88
C HIS A 730 -51.96 -23.03 36.16
N GLN A 731 -51.08 -23.00 35.14
CA GLN A 731 -50.68 -24.18 34.38
C GLN A 731 -49.25 -24.61 34.70
N ASP A 732 -48.94 -25.86 34.37
CA ASP A 732 -47.57 -26.36 34.34
C ASP A 732 -46.82 -25.77 33.14
N PRO A 733 -45.48 -25.62 33.22
CA PRO A 733 -44.70 -25.09 32.11
C PRO A 733 -44.75 -26.00 30.88
N ASP A 734 -44.81 -25.39 29.69
CA ASP A 734 -44.46 -26.05 28.43
C ASP A 734 -42.96 -26.39 28.45
N VAL A 735 -42.61 -27.66 28.24
CA VAL A 735 -41.23 -28.16 28.31
C VAL A 735 -40.78 -28.69 26.95
N PHE A 736 -39.70 -28.12 26.41
CA PHE A 736 -39.08 -28.55 25.16
C PHE A 736 -37.68 -29.09 25.45
N SER A 737 -37.45 -30.38 25.16
CA SER A 737 -36.17 -31.05 25.36
C SER A 737 -35.44 -31.23 24.03
N ILE A 738 -34.20 -30.76 23.94
CA ILE A 738 -33.33 -30.94 22.78
C ILE A 738 -32.31 -32.05 23.10
N ASN A 739 -32.55 -33.24 22.53
CA ASN A 739 -31.79 -34.45 22.81
C ASN A 739 -30.87 -34.80 21.63
N THR A 740 -29.93 -33.91 21.29
CA THR A 740 -28.98 -34.16 20.17
C THR A 740 -27.70 -34.87 20.64
N LYS A 741 -27.15 -34.44 21.78
CA LYS A 741 -25.99 -35.01 22.49
C LYS A 741 -25.90 -34.38 23.88
N ASN A 742 -25.14 -35.00 24.80
CA ASN A 742 -24.85 -34.37 26.09
C ASN A 742 -24.14 -33.03 25.86
N MET A 743 -24.80 -31.92 26.23
CA MET A 743 -24.31 -30.57 26.00
C MET A 743 -23.39 -30.05 27.11
N ALA A 744 -23.18 -30.83 28.18
CA ALA A 744 -22.17 -30.60 29.20
C ALA A 744 -20.88 -31.40 28.90
N ASP A 745 -20.47 -31.42 27.64
CA ASP A 745 -19.27 -32.12 27.12
C ASP A 745 -17.98 -31.29 27.25
N GLY A 746 -18.07 -30.08 27.80
CA GLY A 746 -16.95 -29.15 27.90
C GLY A 746 -16.58 -28.48 26.58
N GLN A 747 -17.37 -28.63 25.51
CA GLN A 747 -17.27 -27.84 24.27
C GLN A 747 -18.13 -26.58 24.36
N LEU A 748 -17.82 -25.58 23.53
CA LEU A 748 -18.62 -24.37 23.43
C LEU A 748 -19.86 -24.64 22.56
N GLN A 749 -21.04 -24.56 23.16
CA GLN A 749 -22.33 -24.74 22.48
C GLN A 749 -22.97 -23.38 22.23
N HIS A 750 -23.43 -23.13 21.01
CA HIS A 750 -24.17 -21.92 20.62
C HIS A 750 -25.66 -22.22 20.54
N VAL A 751 -26.49 -21.44 21.23
CA VAL A 751 -27.94 -21.61 21.28
C VAL A 751 -28.62 -20.32 20.83
N LYS A 752 -29.60 -20.45 19.94
CA LYS A 752 -30.52 -19.37 19.54
C LYS A 752 -31.95 -19.86 19.70
N ILE A 753 -32.73 -19.09 20.44
CA ILE A 753 -34.16 -19.30 20.68
C ILE A 753 -34.87 -18.08 20.09
N ASN A 754 -35.81 -18.29 19.18
CA ASN A 754 -36.67 -17.25 18.63
C ASN A 754 -38.12 -17.66 18.89
N ARG A 755 -38.86 -16.87 19.64
CA ARG A 755 -40.30 -17.08 19.84
C ARG A 755 -41.08 -16.03 19.07
N GLU A 756 -42.08 -16.48 18.34
CA GLU A 756 -43.09 -15.66 17.69
C GLU A 756 -44.47 -16.19 18.08
N GLU A 757 -45.15 -15.51 19.00
CA GLU A 757 -46.44 -15.93 19.58
C GLU A 757 -46.34 -17.33 20.20
N GLU A 758 -47.15 -18.30 19.76
CA GLU A 758 -47.04 -19.69 20.23
C GLU A 758 -45.85 -20.47 19.64
N MET A 759 -45.25 -19.99 18.55
CA MET A 759 -44.20 -20.73 17.83
C MET A 759 -42.82 -20.46 18.41
N ILE A 760 -42.10 -21.51 18.81
CA ILE A 760 -40.72 -21.44 19.28
C ILE A 760 -39.79 -22.12 18.28
N PHE A 761 -38.70 -21.44 17.97
CA PHE A 761 -37.68 -21.88 17.05
C PHE A 761 -36.33 -21.96 17.76
N VAL A 762 -35.70 -23.14 17.73
CA VAL A 762 -34.45 -23.38 18.43
C VAL A 762 -33.38 -23.86 17.45
N GLU A 763 -32.25 -23.19 17.45
CA GLU A 763 -31.06 -23.55 16.68
C GLU A 763 -29.91 -23.79 17.67
N VAL A 764 -29.25 -24.94 17.55
CA VAL A 764 -28.06 -25.28 18.35
C VAL A 764 -26.88 -25.53 17.39
N ASN A 765 -25.77 -24.81 17.58
CA ASN A 765 -24.54 -24.91 16.77
C ASN A 765 -24.73 -24.77 15.25
N GLN A 766 -25.73 -24.00 14.80
CA GLN A 766 -26.07 -23.85 13.37
C GLN A 766 -26.58 -25.15 12.71
N ASN A 767 -27.06 -26.11 13.51
CA ASN A 767 -27.79 -27.28 13.02
C ASN A 767 -29.22 -26.90 12.57
N GLU A 768 -29.95 -27.87 12.02
CA GLU A 768 -31.35 -27.70 11.60
C GLU A 768 -32.21 -27.05 12.70
N ARG A 769 -33.02 -26.07 12.28
CA ARG A 769 -33.94 -25.32 13.14
C ARG A 769 -35.06 -26.24 13.61
N MET A 770 -35.17 -26.43 14.91
CA MET A 770 -36.24 -27.19 15.55
C MET A 770 -37.40 -26.27 15.90
N ASN A 771 -38.63 -26.73 15.67
CA ASN A 771 -39.84 -25.95 15.88
C ASN A 771 -40.70 -26.60 16.97
N PHE A 772 -41.22 -25.78 17.88
CA PHE A 772 -42.10 -26.19 18.96
C PHE A 772 -43.30 -25.24 19.06
N ILE A 773 -44.38 -25.70 19.69
CA ILE A 773 -45.63 -24.94 19.86
C ILE A 773 -45.94 -24.87 21.35
N LEU A 774 -46.20 -23.66 21.85
CA LEU A 774 -46.65 -23.40 23.22
C LEU A 774 -48.14 -23.73 23.38
N SER A 775 -48.49 -24.36 24.49
CA SER A 775 -49.88 -24.62 24.86
C SER A 775 -50.40 -23.69 25.96
N SER A 776 -49.49 -23.03 26.71
CA SER A 776 -49.81 -22.18 27.85
C SER A 776 -50.19 -20.73 27.52
N GLY A 777 -50.02 -20.26 26.28
CA GLY A 777 -50.40 -18.91 25.83
C GLY A 777 -49.43 -18.29 24.81
N THR A 778 -49.72 -17.05 24.38
CA THR A 778 -48.96 -16.31 23.37
C THR A 778 -48.22 -15.08 23.91
N GLU A 779 -48.52 -14.66 25.14
CA GLU A 779 -47.99 -13.45 25.76
C GLU A 779 -47.23 -13.79 27.05
N PHE A 780 -46.05 -13.18 27.23
CA PHE A 780 -45.26 -13.23 28.46
C PHE A 780 -45.35 -11.87 29.15
N ASN A 781 -46.17 -11.78 30.19
CA ASN A 781 -46.64 -10.55 30.79
C ASN A 781 -45.72 -10.07 31.91
N ALA A 782 -45.69 -8.75 32.14
CA ALA A 782 -45.08 -8.11 33.31
C ALA A 782 -43.66 -8.61 33.65
N ILE A 783 -42.79 -8.71 32.64
CA ILE A 783 -41.43 -9.24 32.83
C ILE A 783 -40.65 -8.35 33.81
N LYS A 784 -40.10 -8.98 34.86
CA LYS A 784 -39.42 -8.35 35.99
C LYS A 784 -37.90 -8.32 35.80
N SER A 785 -37.27 -9.48 35.57
CA SER A 785 -35.81 -9.60 35.56
C SER A 785 -35.31 -10.76 34.71
N LEU A 786 -34.07 -10.64 34.22
CA LEU A 786 -33.30 -11.69 33.55
C LEU A 786 -32.10 -12.05 34.43
N THR A 787 -32.03 -13.30 34.89
CA THR A 787 -30.96 -13.84 35.73
C THR A 787 -30.16 -14.89 35.00
N LEU A 788 -28.83 -14.77 35.08
CA LEU A 788 -27.85 -15.74 34.58
C LEU A 788 -27.10 -16.35 35.76
N GLY A 789 -26.82 -17.65 35.68
CA GLY A 789 -26.10 -18.36 36.74
C GLY A 789 -27.03 -18.94 37.80
N LYS A 790 -27.28 -18.21 38.88
CA LYS A 790 -28.07 -18.68 40.02
C LYS A 790 -29.21 -17.72 40.36
N ILE A 791 -30.42 -18.23 40.51
CA ILE A 791 -31.58 -17.48 41.04
C ILE A 791 -31.42 -17.37 42.56
N LEU A 792 -31.45 -16.14 43.06
CA LEU A 792 -31.29 -15.82 44.49
C LEU A 792 -32.60 -15.45 45.19
N GLU A 793 -33.62 -15.04 44.45
CA GLU A 793 -34.93 -14.73 45.00
C GLU A 793 -35.76 -16.00 45.18
N ASN A 794 -36.66 -16.02 46.17
CA ASN A 794 -37.65 -17.09 46.31
C ASN A 794 -38.70 -16.94 45.20
N SER A 795 -38.54 -17.72 44.13
CA SER A 795 -39.46 -17.79 42.99
C SER A 795 -40.26 -19.09 43.02
N ASP A 796 -41.56 -19.04 42.67
CA ASP A 796 -42.39 -20.24 42.42
C ASP A 796 -41.96 -20.89 41.08
N ILE A 797 -40.86 -21.66 41.12
CA ILE A 797 -40.31 -22.39 39.98
C ILE A 797 -40.56 -23.91 40.12
N ASP A 798 -40.61 -24.62 38.99
CA ASP A 798 -40.85 -26.06 38.98
C ASP A 798 -39.66 -26.86 39.53
N GLU A 799 -39.89 -28.14 39.86
CA GLU A 799 -38.93 -28.99 40.55
C GLU A 799 -37.60 -29.17 39.79
N GLU A 800 -37.65 -29.30 38.45
CA GLU A 800 -36.44 -29.46 37.64
C GLU A 800 -35.62 -28.16 37.57
N THR A 801 -36.28 -27.00 37.44
CA THR A 801 -35.59 -25.70 37.52
C THR A 801 -34.99 -25.49 38.91
N MET A 802 -35.66 -25.89 39.99
CA MET A 802 -35.09 -25.86 41.35
C MET A 802 -33.84 -26.74 41.47
N LYS A 803 -33.88 -27.97 40.94
CA LYS A 803 -32.71 -28.87 40.92
C LYS A 803 -31.53 -28.25 40.18
N ALA A 804 -31.77 -27.69 38.99
CA ALA A 804 -30.76 -27.00 38.19
C ALA A 804 -30.20 -25.74 38.89
N ASN A 805 -31.03 -25.04 39.67
CA ASN A 805 -30.64 -23.83 40.41
C ASN A 805 -29.84 -24.10 41.71
N SER A 806 -29.85 -25.34 42.24
CA SER A 806 -29.20 -25.70 43.51
C SER A 806 -27.74 -25.19 43.61
N GLN A 807 -26.93 -25.46 42.58
CA GLN A 807 -25.57 -24.93 42.44
C GLN A 807 -25.47 -23.74 41.47
N GLY A 808 -26.52 -23.50 40.66
CA GLY A 808 -26.53 -22.55 39.55
C GLY A 808 -25.62 -23.01 38.39
N PHE A 809 -25.33 -22.10 37.46
CA PHE A 809 -24.34 -22.35 36.42
C PHE A 809 -22.91 -22.36 36.95
N ILE A 810 -22.12 -23.34 36.52
CA ILE A 810 -20.67 -23.36 36.69
C ILE A 810 -20.06 -23.63 35.32
N GLY A 811 -19.29 -22.69 34.80
CA GLY A 811 -18.78 -22.76 33.44
C GLY A 811 -18.65 -21.37 32.83
N CYS A 812 -18.52 -21.30 31.50
CA CYS A 812 -18.41 -20.04 30.79
C CYS A 812 -19.69 -19.73 30.02
N LEU A 813 -20.25 -18.52 30.19
CA LEU A 813 -21.30 -17.97 29.34
C LEU A 813 -20.69 -16.90 28.43
N SER A 814 -21.09 -16.90 27.16
CA SER A 814 -20.60 -15.97 26.14
C SER A 814 -21.74 -15.46 25.28
N SER A 815 -21.55 -14.26 24.73
CA SER A 815 -22.43 -13.65 23.71
C SER A 815 -23.92 -13.71 24.10
N VAL A 816 -24.22 -13.54 25.40
CA VAL A 816 -25.60 -13.56 25.91
C VAL A 816 -26.30 -12.28 25.49
N GLN A 817 -27.37 -12.44 24.72
CA GLN A 817 -28.23 -11.39 24.22
C GLN A 817 -29.68 -11.81 24.43
N PHE A 818 -30.47 -10.93 25.04
CA PHE A 818 -31.91 -11.06 25.16
C PHE A 818 -32.54 -9.85 24.47
N ASN A 819 -33.16 -10.05 23.30
CA ASN A 819 -33.59 -8.98 22.40
C ASN A 819 -32.44 -7.99 22.12
N HIS A 820 -32.55 -6.74 22.59
CA HIS A 820 -31.54 -5.69 22.43
C HIS A 820 -30.65 -5.50 23.68
N ILE A 821 -30.72 -6.42 24.65
CA ILE A 821 -29.98 -6.32 25.92
C ILE A 821 -28.84 -7.34 25.95
N ALA A 822 -27.64 -6.87 26.29
CA ALA A 822 -26.44 -7.67 26.49
C ALA A 822 -26.06 -7.71 27.99
N PRO A 823 -26.70 -8.56 28.82
CA PRO A 823 -26.58 -8.53 30.28
C PRO A 823 -25.14 -8.75 30.79
N LEU A 824 -24.35 -9.62 30.16
CA LEU A 824 -22.96 -9.84 30.56
C LEU A 824 -22.07 -8.61 30.32
N LYS A 825 -22.30 -7.89 29.22
CA LYS A 825 -21.57 -6.67 28.89
C LYS A 825 -21.89 -5.56 29.88
N ALA A 826 -23.17 -5.42 30.18
CA ALA A 826 -23.62 -4.45 31.16
C ALA A 826 -23.07 -4.78 32.57
N ALA A 827 -22.98 -6.05 32.94
CA ALA A 827 -22.36 -6.48 34.19
C ALA A 827 -20.84 -6.20 34.28
N LEU A 828 -20.09 -6.26 33.17
CA LEU A 828 -18.65 -5.95 33.15
C LEU A 828 -18.35 -4.45 33.24
N HIS A 829 -19.11 -3.62 32.52
CA HIS A 829 -18.83 -2.19 32.42
C HIS A 829 -19.57 -1.32 33.45
N HIS A 830 -20.70 -1.81 33.97
CA HIS A 830 -21.67 -1.02 34.73
C HIS A 830 -22.13 -1.77 36.00
N SER A 831 -21.22 -2.50 36.67
CA SER A 831 -21.53 -3.38 37.81
C SER A 831 -22.11 -2.67 39.04
N SER A 832 -21.96 -1.35 39.13
CA SER A 832 -22.40 -0.51 40.26
C SER A 832 -23.59 0.41 39.94
N SER A 833 -24.15 0.33 38.73
CA SER A 833 -25.30 1.16 38.31
C SER A 833 -26.55 0.30 38.08
N ALA A 834 -27.71 0.83 38.47
CA ALA A 834 -28.99 0.30 38.01
C ALA A 834 -29.00 0.31 36.47
N PRO A 835 -29.44 -0.77 35.80
CA PRO A 835 -30.30 -1.84 36.33
C PRO A 835 -29.65 -3.21 36.62
N ILE A 836 -28.31 -3.33 36.71
CA ILE A 836 -27.64 -4.64 36.90
C ILE A 836 -27.24 -4.91 38.36
N ILE A 837 -27.46 -6.14 38.82
CA ILE A 837 -27.02 -6.65 40.12
C ILE A 837 -26.12 -7.88 39.89
N VAL A 838 -24.88 -7.80 40.36
CA VAL A 838 -23.91 -8.91 40.33
C VAL A 838 -23.64 -9.40 41.75
N LYS A 839 -23.82 -10.70 42.01
CA LYS A 839 -23.44 -11.34 43.28
C LYS A 839 -22.52 -12.54 43.03
N GLY A 840 -21.43 -12.64 43.81
CA GLY A 840 -20.41 -13.68 43.66
C GLY A 840 -19.14 -13.19 42.94
N ARG A 841 -18.21 -14.11 42.65
CA ARG A 841 -16.98 -13.78 41.90
C ARG A 841 -17.22 -13.84 40.40
N PHE A 842 -16.98 -12.73 39.72
CA PHE A 842 -17.27 -12.51 38.31
C PHE A 842 -15.98 -12.11 37.58
N THR A 843 -15.55 -12.90 36.59
CA THR A 843 -14.30 -12.65 35.84
C THR A 843 -14.53 -12.84 34.34
N GLU A 844 -14.04 -11.89 33.55
CA GLU A 844 -14.01 -12.01 32.08
C GLU A 844 -13.22 -13.26 31.65
N SER A 845 -13.67 -13.90 30.58
CA SER A 845 -13.10 -15.14 30.07
C SER A 845 -13.19 -15.16 28.54
N ASN A 846 -12.39 -16.00 27.90
CA ASN A 846 -12.50 -16.30 26.47
C ASN A 846 -13.28 -17.61 26.21
N CYS A 847 -13.88 -18.21 27.24
CA CYS A 847 -14.50 -19.55 27.21
C CYS A 847 -13.63 -20.66 26.61
N GLY A 848 -12.31 -20.46 26.55
CA GLY A 848 -11.35 -21.36 25.92
C GLY A 848 -11.70 -21.70 24.47
N THR A 849 -12.15 -20.71 23.68
CA THR A 849 -12.04 -20.78 22.23
C THR A 849 -10.57 -20.97 21.88
N LEU A 850 -10.22 -22.17 21.42
CA LEU A 850 -9.09 -22.32 20.52
C LEU A 850 -9.44 -21.45 19.31
N THR A 851 -8.83 -20.28 19.23
CA THR A 851 -8.49 -19.73 17.91
C THR A 851 -7.87 -20.90 17.16
N GLY A 852 -8.50 -21.35 16.07
CA GLY A 852 -7.80 -22.24 15.16
C GLY A 852 -6.41 -21.66 14.94
N ALA A 853 -5.38 -22.48 15.08
CA ALA A 853 -4.08 -22.20 14.49
C ALA A 853 -4.36 -21.63 13.08
N ASP A 854 -4.01 -20.38 12.78
CA ASP A 854 -2.66 -19.85 12.95
C ASP A 854 -2.44 -18.81 14.05
N SER A 855 -1.17 -18.75 14.47
CA SER A 855 -0.54 -17.90 15.49
C SER A 855 -0.61 -18.44 16.93
N THR A 856 0.28 -19.40 17.21
CA THR A 856 0.83 -19.56 18.56
C THR A 856 1.30 -18.22 19.09
N SER A 857 0.77 -17.80 20.24
CA SER A 857 1.51 -16.97 21.18
C SER A 857 2.81 -17.69 21.53
N SER A 858 3.91 -17.30 20.87
CA SER A 858 5.23 -17.50 21.46
C SER A 858 5.50 -16.31 22.36
N GLU A 859 5.10 -16.42 23.62
CA GLU A 859 5.88 -15.74 24.64
C GLU A 859 7.25 -16.41 24.69
N THR A 860 8.27 -15.59 24.48
CA THR A 860 9.61 -15.68 25.04
C THR A 860 9.81 -16.82 26.05
N THR A 861 10.68 -17.79 25.73
CA THR A 861 12.00 -18.01 26.36
C THR A 861 12.46 -19.45 26.08
N HIS A 862 13.35 -19.66 25.10
CA HIS A 862 14.26 -20.80 25.13
C HIS A 862 15.67 -20.36 24.71
N SER A 863 16.50 -20.30 25.73
CA SER A 863 17.94 -20.51 25.75
C SER A 863 18.50 -21.30 24.56
N PHE A 864 19.54 -20.73 23.96
CA PHE A 864 20.59 -21.45 23.23
C PHE A 864 21.12 -22.63 24.06
N ALA A 865 21.07 -23.85 23.52
CA ALA A 865 22.04 -24.92 23.76
C ALA A 865 21.78 -26.15 22.85
N ASP A 866 22.76 -26.39 21.96
CA ASP A 866 23.37 -27.66 21.53
C ASP A 866 22.56 -28.92 21.23
N TYR A 867 22.74 -29.40 19.98
CA TYR A 867 23.10 -30.80 19.71
C TYR A 867 24.16 -30.88 18.60
N SER A 868 25.39 -31.16 19.04
CA SER A 868 26.48 -31.88 18.36
C SER A 868 26.02 -33.22 17.76
N GLY A 869 26.51 -33.79 16.66
CA GLY A 869 27.68 -33.57 15.77
C GLY A 869 27.56 -34.57 14.59
N PRO A 870 28.64 -35.15 14.01
CA PRO A 870 30.05 -34.73 13.95
C PRO A 870 30.59 -34.71 12.50
N ILE A 871 31.32 -33.69 12.06
CA ILE A 871 32.35 -33.85 11.01
C ILE A 871 33.52 -32.91 11.32
N ASP A 872 34.55 -33.56 11.86
CA ASP A 872 35.98 -33.49 11.59
C ASP A 872 36.76 -32.16 11.63
N GLU A 873 37.95 -32.33 12.25
CA GLU A 873 38.87 -31.33 12.75
C GLU A 873 39.67 -30.61 11.65
N GLY A 874 40.00 -29.34 11.92
CA GLY A 874 40.95 -28.54 11.13
C GLY A 874 41.05 -27.10 11.64
N GLU A 875 41.92 -26.89 12.63
CA GLU A 875 42.32 -25.59 13.21
C GLU A 875 43.11 -24.69 12.21
N PRO A 876 43.50 -23.45 12.55
CA PRO A 876 42.98 -22.23 11.93
C PRO A 876 43.99 -21.52 11.01
N LEU A 877 43.51 -20.64 10.13
CA LEU A 877 44.37 -19.60 9.55
C LEU A 877 43.67 -18.24 9.54
N ALA A 878 44.35 -17.31 10.18
CA ALA A 878 44.09 -15.89 10.19
C ALA A 878 44.05 -15.26 8.79
N ASN A 879 43.45 -14.07 8.74
CA ASN A 879 43.46 -13.04 7.70
C ASN A 879 42.40 -13.17 6.60
N ALA A 880 41.36 -12.33 6.68
CA ALA A 880 41.26 -11.12 5.86
C ALA A 880 39.82 -10.55 5.91
N ILE A 881 39.58 -9.66 6.87
CA ILE A 881 38.61 -8.58 6.66
C ILE A 881 39.32 -7.59 5.75
N ARG A 882 39.08 -7.70 4.44
CA ARG A 882 39.43 -6.67 3.47
C ARG A 882 38.16 -5.90 3.17
N SER A 883 38.05 -4.76 3.84
CA SER A 883 37.09 -3.70 3.60
C SER A 883 37.16 -3.24 2.15
N ASP A 884 35.99 -3.00 1.55
CA ASP A 884 35.81 -2.26 0.30
C ASP A 884 36.32 -0.82 0.48
N SER A 885 37.64 -0.68 0.33
CA SER A 885 38.39 0.57 0.36
C SER A 885 38.62 1.13 -1.06
N ALA A 886 37.99 0.53 -2.07
CA ALA A 886 38.10 0.97 -3.47
C ALA A 886 37.19 2.17 -3.82
N ILE A 887 36.03 2.31 -3.17
CA ILE A 887 35.08 3.38 -3.48
C ILE A 887 35.52 4.71 -2.85
N ILE A 888 36.09 4.67 -1.64
CA ILE A 888 36.58 5.87 -0.94
C ILE A 888 37.90 6.37 -1.57
N GLY A 889 38.78 5.47 -2.02
CA GLY A 889 39.99 5.84 -2.75
C GLY A 889 39.72 6.44 -4.15
N GLY A 890 38.71 5.92 -4.85
CA GLY A 890 38.29 6.44 -6.16
C GLY A 890 37.72 7.87 -6.09
N VAL A 891 36.89 8.15 -5.09
CA VAL A 891 36.31 9.50 -4.91
C VAL A 891 37.39 10.53 -4.54
N ILE A 892 38.34 10.16 -3.69
CA ILE A 892 39.49 11.03 -3.35
C ILE A 892 40.39 11.23 -4.58
N ALA A 893 40.64 10.19 -5.39
CA ALA A 893 41.44 10.30 -6.61
C ALA A 893 40.77 11.20 -7.67
N VAL A 894 39.44 11.12 -7.81
CA VAL A 894 38.67 12.01 -8.71
C VAL A 894 38.69 13.45 -8.21
N LEU A 895 38.54 13.69 -6.90
CA LEU A 895 38.64 15.04 -6.33
C LEU A 895 40.05 15.65 -6.50
N ILE A 896 41.10 14.86 -6.30
CA ILE A 896 42.49 15.28 -6.55
C ILE A 896 42.70 15.54 -8.05
N PHE A 897 42.15 14.71 -8.94
CA PHE A 897 42.25 14.91 -10.38
C PHE A 897 41.52 16.19 -10.84
N ILE A 898 40.35 16.49 -10.29
CA ILE A 898 39.61 17.73 -10.54
C ILE A 898 40.42 18.94 -10.03
N LEU A 899 41.00 18.87 -8.83
CA LEU A 899 41.88 19.92 -8.30
C LEU A 899 43.14 20.11 -9.16
N LEU A 900 43.73 19.03 -9.67
CA LEU A 900 44.86 19.07 -10.61
C LEU A 900 44.47 19.65 -11.97
N CYS A 901 43.26 19.38 -12.45
CA CYS A 901 42.74 19.98 -13.68
C CYS A 901 42.45 21.48 -13.50
N ILE A 902 41.85 21.88 -12.38
CA ILE A 902 41.61 23.29 -12.05
C ILE A 902 42.94 24.04 -11.92
N THR A 903 43.94 23.45 -11.26
CA THR A 903 45.28 24.07 -11.16
C THR A 903 46.01 24.07 -12.50
N ALA A 904 45.89 23.04 -13.35
CA ALA A 904 46.46 23.03 -14.70
C ALA A 904 45.81 24.06 -15.62
N VAL A 905 44.48 24.25 -15.52
CA VAL A 905 43.75 25.30 -16.22
C VAL A 905 44.15 26.67 -15.67
N ALA A 906 44.26 26.84 -14.35
CA ALA A 906 44.72 28.08 -13.73
C ALA A 906 46.15 28.42 -14.16
N VAL A 907 47.08 27.45 -14.21
CA VAL A 907 48.46 27.64 -14.70
C VAL A 907 48.48 27.91 -16.20
N ARG A 908 47.61 27.29 -17.02
CA ARG A 908 47.48 27.63 -18.45
C ARG A 908 46.91 29.02 -18.65
N VAL A 909 45.96 29.46 -17.83
CA VAL A 909 45.40 30.83 -17.85
C VAL A 909 46.45 31.84 -17.36
N TYR A 910 47.26 31.49 -16.35
CA TYR A 910 48.37 32.32 -15.87
C TYR A 910 49.51 32.40 -16.91
N LYS A 911 49.82 31.30 -17.62
CA LYS A 911 50.78 31.29 -18.75
C LYS A 911 50.25 32.00 -20.00
N LYS A 912 48.93 31.99 -20.27
CA LYS A 912 48.32 32.80 -21.35
C LYS A 912 48.25 34.29 -21.00
N LYS A 913 48.11 34.65 -19.71
CA LYS A 913 48.18 36.05 -19.24
C LYS A 913 49.60 36.63 -19.23
N GLY A 914 50.64 35.79 -19.14
CA GLY A 914 52.05 36.22 -19.14
C GLY A 914 52.64 36.60 -20.50
N ILE A 915 51.95 36.33 -21.62
CA ILE A 915 52.47 36.61 -22.98
C ILE A 915 51.71 37.77 -23.67
N TYR A 916 50.58 38.24 -23.11
CA TYR A 916 49.78 39.32 -23.68
C TYR A 916 49.73 40.62 -22.85
N SER A 917 50.58 40.75 -21.82
CA SER A 917 50.71 41.97 -21.02
C SER A 917 52.16 42.48 -21.03
N LYS A 918 52.60 42.91 -22.20
CA LYS A 918 53.69 43.88 -22.38
C LYS A 918 53.23 44.76 -23.54
N ASN A 919 53.10 46.06 -23.29
CA ASN A 919 52.33 47.09 -24.03
C ASN A 919 50.93 47.21 -23.42
N GLU A 920 50.50 48.28 -22.74
CA GLU A 920 50.99 49.63 -22.50
C GLU A 920 50.48 50.08 -21.13
N ALA A 921 51.27 50.91 -20.47
CA ALA A 921 50.89 51.64 -19.27
C ALA A 921 50.84 53.14 -19.60
N LYS A 922 49.88 53.82 -18.96
CA LYS A 922 49.88 55.22 -18.47
C LYS A 922 48.95 56.24 -19.17
N GLY A 923 48.24 56.97 -18.30
CA GLY A 923 47.67 58.30 -18.51
C GLY A 923 46.19 58.35 -18.13
N SER A 924 45.79 58.61 -16.88
CA SER A 924 45.76 59.88 -16.12
C SER A 924 44.51 60.76 -16.38
N GLU A 925 43.65 60.81 -15.37
CA GLU A 925 42.98 61.96 -14.72
C GLU A 925 42.26 63.09 -15.50
N ASN A 926 41.21 63.58 -14.80
CA ASN A 926 40.34 64.78 -14.96
C ASN A 926 39.07 64.60 -15.82
N GLU A 927 37.87 65.09 -15.47
CA GLU A 927 37.39 66.03 -14.44
C GLU A 927 35.83 65.93 -14.34
N ASP A 928 35.28 66.18 -13.14
CA ASP A 928 33.98 66.77 -12.75
C ASP A 928 32.65 66.53 -13.52
N SER A 929 31.59 66.07 -12.81
CA SER A 929 30.58 66.96 -12.19
C SER A 929 29.35 66.24 -11.58
N ALA A 930 28.99 66.72 -10.39
CA ALA A 930 27.67 66.95 -9.77
C ALA A 930 26.60 65.84 -9.53
N GLU A 931 26.30 65.69 -8.22
CA GLU A 931 24.97 65.60 -7.56
C GLU A 931 24.00 64.46 -7.88
N SER A 932 23.16 63.95 -6.99
CA SER A 932 22.95 64.03 -5.53
C SER A 932 21.89 62.94 -5.23
N ALA A 933 21.99 62.31 -4.06
CA ALA A 933 21.12 61.22 -3.60
C ALA A 933 19.76 61.71 -3.05
N LEU A 934 18.73 60.86 -3.08
CA LEU A 934 17.85 60.64 -1.91
C LEU A 934 16.93 59.39 -2.02
N LYS A 935 16.58 58.90 -0.82
CA LYS A 935 15.79 57.73 -0.41
C LYS A 935 14.26 57.92 -0.50
N SER A 936 13.55 56.77 -0.46
CA SER A 936 12.53 56.37 0.56
C SER A 936 11.10 56.06 0.09
N GLU A 937 10.70 54.82 0.40
CA GLU A 937 9.42 54.33 0.98
C GLU A 937 8.01 54.58 0.38
N LEU A 938 7.28 53.45 0.38
CA LEU A 938 5.88 53.20 0.78
C LEU A 938 4.71 53.44 -0.20
N SER A 939 3.93 52.35 -0.33
CA SER A 939 2.46 52.27 -0.29
C SER A 939 1.65 52.22 -1.60
N MET A 940 1.06 51.04 -1.79
CA MET A 940 -0.33 50.72 -2.19
C MET A 940 -0.92 51.08 -3.56
N GLN A 941 -1.64 50.06 -4.03
CA GLN A 941 -2.95 50.08 -4.69
C GLN A 941 -3.03 50.18 -6.22
N ASN A 942 -3.39 49.01 -6.77
CA ASN A 942 -4.61 48.74 -7.52
C ASN A 942 -4.80 49.35 -8.92
N THR A 943 -5.11 48.38 -9.78
CA THR A 943 -6.08 48.41 -10.88
C THR A 943 -5.73 49.17 -12.15
N ALA A 944 -5.59 48.32 -13.17
CA ALA A 944 -6.46 48.29 -14.33
C ALA A 944 -5.94 48.99 -15.59
N ASN A 945 -5.71 48.08 -16.53
CA ASN A 945 -6.20 48.12 -17.89
C ASN A 945 -5.36 48.82 -18.96
N GLU A 946 -5.20 47.99 -19.97
CA GLU A 946 -5.31 48.30 -21.39
C GLU A 946 -4.04 48.72 -22.12
N ASN A 947 -3.52 47.67 -22.78
CA ASN A 947 -3.50 47.55 -24.23
C ASN A 947 -2.21 47.97 -24.96
N GLN A 948 -1.63 46.91 -25.55
CA GLN A 948 -1.21 46.80 -26.94
C GLN A 948 0.04 47.63 -27.32
N LYS A 949 1.07 47.09 -27.98
CA LYS A 949 1.17 45.93 -28.89
C LYS A 949 2.66 45.73 -29.23
N GLU A 950 3.04 44.47 -29.51
CA GLU A 950 3.95 44.02 -30.60
C GLU A 950 5.46 44.40 -30.53
N TYR A 951 6.48 43.58 -30.84
CA TYR A 951 6.66 42.21 -31.35
C TYR A 951 8.20 41.86 -31.33
N PHE A 952 8.55 40.56 -31.25
CA PHE A 952 9.82 39.84 -31.61
C PHE A 952 11.15 40.28 -30.96
N PHE A 953 11.98 39.44 -30.33
CA PHE A 953 12.40 38.04 -30.56
C PHE A 953 12.50 37.22 -29.28
#